data_AF-L5K114-F1
#
_entry.id   AF-L5K114-F1
#
_cell.length_a   1.000
_cell.length_b   1.000
_cell.length_c   1.000
_cell.angle_alpha   90.00
_cell.angle_beta   90.00
_cell.angle_gamma   90.00
#
_symmetry.space_group_name_H-M   'P 1'
#
loop_
_entity.id
_entity.type
_entity.pdbx_description
1 polymer ?
#
loop_
_entity_poly.entity_id
_entity_poly.type
_entity_poly.pdbx_seq_one_letter_code
_entity_poly.pdbx_strand_id
1 'polypeptide(L)'
;MELLEQEGAQNVGPFPTHTQATLPLDNGTLGDAQLSPAHLLQTPALKSAGLASRCGDMQRYVHSYLDSELSPSSQPDPTRVFRLHDHSRVRLLVLDGDPHSDYINANYIDGYHRPRHYIATQGPMQETVKDFWRMIWQENSASIVMVTNLVEVGRVKCVRYWPDDTEVYGDIKVTLIETEPLAEYVIRTFTVQKKGYHEIRELRLFHFTSWPDHGVPCYATGLLGFVRQVKFLNPPEAGPIVVHCSVTMGQPIVQTLHAGDLIPALAVPCQSSAGAGRTGCFIAIDTMLDMAENEGVVDIFNCVRELRAQRVNLVQTEEQYVFVHDAILEACLCGNTAIPVCEFRSLYYNISRLDPQTNSSQIKDEFQTLNIVTPRVRPEDCSIGLLPRNHDKNRSMDVLPLDRCLPFLISVDGESSNYINAALMDSHKQPAAFVVTQHPLPNTVADFWRLVFDYNCSSVVMLNEMDTAQLCMQYWPEKTSGCYGPIQVEFVSADIDEDIIHRIFRICNMARPQDGYRIVQHLQYIGWPAYRDTPPSKRSLLKVVRRLEKWQEQYDGREGRTVVHCLNGGGRSGTFCAICSVCEMIQQQNIIDVFHIVKTLRNNKSNMVETLCVNLMASRLCGCWERRLGSTSQWDGDVSAPQQNEWSHPPLACIWSLLLLDRQAISTKLSHGAIMGFPLNSTETDIFTSTGHMTLHETKVSTLFAASAVNPNGLHVYSLGVR
;
A
#
# COMPACT_ATOMS: atom_id res chain seq x y z
N MET A 1 61.08 11.12 -10.46
CA MET A 1 60.18 10.31 -11.30
C MET A 1 58.75 10.85 -11.14
N GLU A 2 58.50 12.15 -11.34
CA GLU A 2 58.48 12.90 -12.62
C GLU A 2 57.29 12.46 -13.50
N LEU A 3 56.47 13.36 -14.04
CA LEU A 3 56.77 14.74 -14.44
C LEU A 3 55.91 15.83 -13.76
N LEU A 4 56.57 16.96 -13.47
CA LEU A 4 56.01 18.32 -13.38
C LEU A 4 56.23 19.01 -14.78
N GLU A 5 55.86 20.25 -15.11
CA GLU A 5 55.44 21.44 -14.34
C GLU A 5 54.81 22.53 -15.25
N GLN A 6 54.46 23.68 -14.65
CA GLN A 6 54.23 25.03 -15.25
C GLN A 6 52.95 25.19 -16.10
N GLU A 7 52.26 26.33 -16.11
CA GLU A 7 52.35 27.64 -15.40
C GLU A 7 50.91 28.07 -15.00
N GLY A 8 50.64 29.02 -14.11
CA GLY A 8 51.51 29.96 -13.37
C GLY A 8 50.72 30.74 -12.30
N ALA A 9 51.37 31.56 -11.47
CA ALA A 9 50.76 32.09 -10.23
C ALA A 9 51.01 33.58 -9.97
N GLN A 10 50.08 34.26 -9.26
CA GLN A 10 50.36 35.46 -8.44
C GLN A 10 49.18 35.93 -7.55
N ASN A 11 49.28 35.76 -6.22
CA ASN A 11 49.49 36.87 -5.24
C ASN A 11 49.38 36.41 -3.77
N VAL A 12 49.92 37.24 -2.85
CA VAL A 12 50.21 36.92 -1.42
C VAL A 12 49.51 37.94 -0.50
N GLY A 13 48.69 37.54 0.48
CA GLY A 13 49.04 37.36 1.91
C GLY A 13 48.56 38.55 2.78
N PRO A 14 48.77 38.62 4.12
CA PRO A 14 49.24 37.63 5.11
C PRO A 14 48.33 37.51 6.39
N PHE A 15 48.76 36.75 7.41
CA PHE A 15 48.13 36.62 8.77
C PHE A 15 48.76 37.54 9.84
N PRO A 16 48.05 37.84 10.96
CA PRO A 16 48.75 37.92 12.27
C PRO A 16 47.98 37.54 13.57
N THR A 17 48.60 36.69 14.41
CA THR A 17 48.76 36.75 15.92
C THR A 17 47.60 36.61 16.95
N HIS A 18 47.97 36.15 18.16
CA HIS A 18 47.15 35.91 19.38
C HIS A 18 47.18 37.03 20.44
N THR A 19 46.16 37.08 21.32
CA THR A 19 46.25 37.22 22.82
C THR A 19 44.86 36.93 23.46
N GLN A 20 44.69 35.91 24.33
CA GLN A 20 44.86 35.84 25.80
C GLN A 20 43.74 36.45 26.69
N ALA A 21 43.04 35.59 27.47
CA ALA A 21 42.42 35.91 28.78
C ALA A 21 42.00 34.63 29.58
N THR A 22 42.94 34.12 30.39
CA THR A 22 42.84 33.45 31.72
C THR A 22 41.58 32.71 32.25
N LEU A 23 41.84 31.59 32.96
CA LEU A 23 40.96 30.75 33.78
C LEU A 23 40.60 31.38 35.16
N PRO A 24 39.81 30.70 36.02
CA PRO A 24 40.44 29.79 36.99
C PRO A 24 39.84 28.35 37.06
N LEU A 25 40.64 27.42 37.59
CA LEU A 25 40.30 26.05 37.97
C LEU A 25 40.16 25.95 39.51
N ASP A 26 39.41 24.95 40.00
CA ASP A 26 39.62 24.18 41.26
C ASP A 26 38.31 23.44 41.69
N ASN A 27 38.31 22.31 42.42
CA ASN A 27 39.34 21.27 42.66
C ASN A 27 38.66 19.98 43.18
N GLY A 28 39.19 18.79 42.86
CA GLY A 28 38.73 17.48 43.37
C GLY A 28 37.35 16.99 42.87
N THR A 29 36.99 15.70 42.97
CA THR A 29 37.71 14.54 43.52
C THR A 29 37.31 13.28 42.75
N LEU A 30 38.26 12.44 42.35
CA LEU A 30 37.98 11.10 41.82
C LEU A 30 37.61 10.16 42.98
N GLY A 31 36.43 9.54 42.89
CA GLY A 31 35.99 8.49 43.82
C GLY A 31 35.50 7.27 43.05
N ASP A 32 36.09 6.11 43.32
CA ASP A 32 35.71 4.84 42.70
C ASP A 32 34.29 4.43 43.12
N ALA A 33 33.34 4.52 42.19
CA ALA A 33 32.01 3.96 42.32
C ALA A 33 31.88 2.78 41.35
N GLN A 34 32.01 1.55 41.88
CA GLN A 34 31.77 0.32 41.11
C GLN A 34 30.28 0.20 40.76
N LEU A 35 29.88 0.74 39.60
CA LEU A 35 28.55 0.53 39.05
C LEU A 35 28.41 -0.92 38.57
N SER A 36 27.52 -1.67 39.20
CA SER A 36 27.23 -3.05 38.84
C SER A 36 26.53 -3.15 37.47
N PRO A 37 26.67 -4.25 36.71
CA PRO A 37 26.12 -4.37 35.34
C PRO A 37 24.57 -4.33 35.22
N ALA A 38 23.84 -4.08 36.29
CA ALA A 38 22.37 -4.21 36.35
C ALA A 38 21.58 -3.05 35.71
N HIS A 39 22.23 -1.93 35.35
CA HIS A 39 21.55 -0.71 34.88
C HIS A 39 21.51 -0.48 33.36
N LEU A 40 22.09 -1.37 32.55
CA LEU A 40 22.13 -1.25 31.07
C LEU A 40 20.97 -1.95 30.33
N LEU A 41 19.92 -2.39 31.04
CA LEU A 41 18.84 -3.24 30.49
C LEU A 41 17.44 -2.59 30.55
N GLN A 42 17.33 -1.29 30.26
CA GLN A 42 16.03 -0.60 30.14
C GLN A 42 15.98 0.37 28.95
N THR A 43 15.69 -0.16 27.76
CA THR A 43 15.04 0.63 26.69
C THR A 43 13.58 0.87 27.09
N PRO A 44 13.13 2.12 27.31
CA PRO A 44 11.75 2.38 27.73
C PRO A 44 10.78 2.19 26.56
N ALA A 45 9.71 1.42 26.78
CA ALA A 45 8.67 1.17 25.77
C ALA A 45 8.07 2.49 25.24
N LEU A 46 7.99 2.63 23.93
CA LEU A 46 7.59 3.88 23.27
C LEU A 46 6.06 3.99 23.24
N LYS A 47 5.51 5.02 23.91
CA LYS A 47 4.08 5.35 23.82
C LYS A 47 3.72 5.84 22.43
N SER A 48 2.67 5.26 21.84
CA SER A 48 2.11 5.60 20.53
C SER A 48 1.92 7.11 20.32
N ALA A 49 1.26 7.78 21.27
CA ALA A 49 1.02 9.23 21.25
C ALA A 49 2.29 10.10 21.27
N GLY A 50 3.45 9.54 21.64
CA GLY A 50 4.74 10.23 21.62
C GLY A 50 5.45 10.20 20.25
N LEU A 51 5.08 9.29 19.35
CA LEU A 51 5.75 9.09 18.07
C LEU A 51 5.57 10.28 17.12
N ALA A 52 4.33 10.79 17.00
CA ALA A 52 4.00 11.92 16.13
C ALA A 52 4.78 13.21 16.49
N SER A 53 4.87 13.52 17.80
CA SER A 53 5.58 14.70 18.30
C SER A 53 7.08 14.68 17.99
N ARG A 54 7.67 13.48 17.90
CA ARG A 54 9.12 13.29 17.68
C ARG A 54 9.48 12.95 16.23
N CYS A 55 8.56 13.03 15.27
CA CYS A 55 8.75 12.55 13.89
C CYS A 55 10.07 13.03 13.25
N GLY A 56 10.38 14.34 13.31
CA GLY A 56 11.62 14.90 12.75
C GLY A 56 12.89 14.62 13.57
N ASP A 57 12.76 14.20 14.83
CA ASP A 57 13.87 13.80 15.70
C ASP A 57 14.09 12.29 15.70
N MET A 58 13.07 11.47 15.45
CA MET A 58 13.19 10.01 15.56
C MET A 58 14.01 9.41 14.41
N GLN A 59 13.91 9.93 13.18
CA GLN A 59 14.81 9.52 12.09
C GLN A 59 16.28 9.82 12.41
N ARG A 60 16.56 10.99 13.03
CA ARG A 60 17.91 11.36 13.48
C ARG A 60 18.36 10.54 14.69
N TYR A 61 17.46 10.28 15.65
CA TYR A 61 17.73 9.47 16.83
C TYR A 61 18.09 8.03 16.44
N VAL A 62 17.28 7.38 15.59
CA VAL A 62 17.54 6.02 15.08
C VAL A 62 18.92 5.93 14.42
N HIS A 63 19.27 6.83 13.50
CA HIS A 63 20.63 6.86 12.91
C HIS A 63 21.71 7.05 14.00
N SER A 64 21.59 8.09 14.83
CA SER A 64 22.61 8.42 15.84
C SER A 64 22.79 7.38 16.96
N TYR A 65 21.79 6.53 17.18
CA TYR A 65 21.80 5.49 18.21
C TYR A 65 22.34 4.15 17.66
N LEU A 66 22.10 3.88 16.37
CA LEU A 66 22.72 2.75 15.66
C LEU A 66 24.24 2.97 15.50
N ASP A 67 24.67 4.19 15.15
CA ASP A 67 26.09 4.60 15.07
C ASP A 67 26.87 4.34 16.38
N SER A 68 26.20 4.38 17.54
CA SER A 68 26.85 4.21 18.85
C SER A 68 26.91 2.77 19.36
N GLU A 69 25.98 1.89 18.98
CA GLU A 69 25.85 0.53 19.55
C GLU A 69 26.41 -0.57 18.64
N LEU A 70 26.45 -0.38 17.31
CA LEU A 70 26.88 -1.42 16.36
C LEU A 70 28.40 -1.46 16.10
N SER A 71 29.19 -1.46 17.18
CA SER A 71 30.65 -1.70 17.06
C SER A 71 30.95 -3.22 16.89
N PRO A 72 31.64 -3.65 15.81
CA PRO A 72 31.76 -5.07 15.46
C PRO A 72 32.79 -5.81 16.32
N SER A 73 32.41 -6.19 17.54
CA SER A 73 33.27 -6.78 18.56
C SER A 73 33.21 -8.32 18.69
N SER A 74 32.83 -9.03 17.62
CA SER A 74 33.22 -10.44 17.42
C SER A 74 33.09 -10.89 15.95
N GLN A 75 34.11 -11.56 15.41
CA GLN A 75 33.97 -12.31 14.17
C GLN A 75 33.33 -13.68 14.47
N PRO A 76 32.28 -14.11 13.75
CA PRO A 76 31.72 -15.44 13.90
C PRO A 76 32.65 -16.50 13.28
N ASP A 77 32.87 -17.59 14.01
CA ASP A 77 33.66 -18.74 13.57
C ASP A 77 33.01 -19.41 12.32
N PRO A 78 33.71 -19.44 11.16
CA PRO A 78 33.15 -19.97 9.91
C PRO A 78 32.95 -21.50 9.89
N THR A 79 33.36 -22.22 10.94
CA THR A 79 33.19 -23.68 11.04
C THR A 79 31.86 -24.13 11.63
N ARG A 80 31.06 -23.20 12.21
CA ARG A 80 29.74 -23.53 12.76
C ARG A 80 28.66 -23.65 11.68
N VAL A 81 28.36 -24.89 11.29
CA VAL A 81 27.10 -25.23 10.60
C VAL A 81 25.92 -24.71 11.44
N PHE A 82 25.07 -23.87 10.83
CA PHE A 82 23.89 -23.29 11.49
C PHE A 82 22.87 -24.37 11.85
N ARG A 83 22.93 -24.86 13.10
CA ARG A 83 21.92 -25.77 13.66
C ARG A 83 20.69 -24.97 14.08
N LEU A 84 19.52 -25.57 13.85
CA LEU A 84 18.26 -25.06 14.39
C LEU A 84 18.25 -25.18 15.92
N HIS A 85 17.43 -24.35 16.56
CA HIS A 85 17.14 -24.51 17.98
C HIS A 85 16.22 -25.74 18.18
N ASP A 86 16.80 -26.87 18.59
CA ASP A 86 16.08 -28.13 18.85
C ASP A 86 14.95 -28.04 19.89
N HIS A 87 14.93 -26.97 20.70
CA HIS A 87 13.90 -26.69 21.69
C HIS A 87 12.61 -26.12 21.06
N SER A 88 12.71 -25.41 19.93
CA SER A 88 11.60 -24.74 19.22
C SER A 88 11.27 -25.39 17.87
N ARG A 89 12.07 -26.36 17.39
CA ARG A 89 11.83 -26.99 16.08
C ARG A 89 10.48 -27.70 16.03
N VAL A 90 9.80 -27.58 14.89
CA VAL A 90 8.63 -28.41 14.56
C VAL A 90 9.12 -29.86 14.40
N ARG A 91 8.29 -30.83 14.81
CA ARG A 91 8.61 -32.26 14.76
C ARG A 91 7.48 -32.99 14.07
N LEU A 92 7.77 -33.61 12.93
CA LEU A 92 6.77 -34.35 12.17
C LEU A 92 6.55 -35.74 12.78
N LEU A 93 5.34 -36.27 12.65
CA LEU A 93 5.04 -37.66 12.99
C LEU A 93 5.88 -38.58 12.11
N VAL A 94 6.67 -39.44 12.76
CA VAL A 94 7.54 -40.44 12.12
C VAL A 94 6.70 -41.38 11.25
N LEU A 95 7.16 -41.62 10.02
CA LEU A 95 6.55 -42.53 9.06
C LEU A 95 7.07 -43.96 9.28
N ASP A 96 6.19 -44.95 9.11
CA ASP A 96 6.55 -46.36 9.19
C ASP A 96 7.67 -46.70 8.20
N GLY A 97 8.82 -47.12 8.73
CA GLY A 97 10.01 -47.50 7.94
C GLY A 97 11.09 -46.41 7.79
N ASP A 98 10.83 -45.15 8.17
CA ASP A 98 11.86 -44.09 8.16
C ASP A 98 11.95 -43.37 9.53
N PRO A 99 12.87 -43.81 10.42
CA PRO A 99 13.09 -43.18 11.73
C PRO A 99 13.56 -41.71 11.71
N HIS A 100 14.01 -41.18 10.56
CA HIS A 100 14.52 -39.82 10.42
C HIS A 100 13.51 -38.86 9.78
N SER A 101 12.31 -39.34 9.48
CA SER A 101 11.22 -38.57 8.87
C SER A 101 10.54 -37.55 9.82
N ASP A 102 11.07 -37.34 11.03
CA ASP A 102 10.55 -36.33 11.98
C ASP A 102 11.03 -34.89 11.67
N TYR A 103 12.03 -34.74 10.80
CA TYR A 103 12.72 -33.47 10.58
C TYR A 103 12.09 -32.60 9.49
N ILE A 104 11.95 -31.32 9.78
CA ILE A 104 11.74 -30.24 8.81
C ILE A 104 12.46 -28.97 9.31
N ASN A 105 12.96 -28.12 8.40
CA ASN A 105 13.58 -26.84 8.77
C ASN A 105 12.52 -25.78 9.07
N ALA A 106 11.87 -25.94 10.23
CA ALA A 106 10.86 -25.04 10.74
C ALA A 106 10.97 -24.90 12.27
N ASN A 107 10.71 -23.71 12.80
CA ASN A 107 10.57 -23.46 14.23
C ASN A 107 9.20 -22.88 14.53
N TYR A 108 8.59 -23.28 15.65
CA TYR A 108 7.53 -22.48 16.25
C TYR A 108 8.08 -21.13 16.68
N ILE A 109 7.27 -20.10 16.51
CA ILE A 109 7.54 -18.73 16.89
C ILE A 109 6.31 -18.19 17.63
N ASP A 110 6.53 -17.57 18.78
CA ASP A 110 5.46 -16.91 19.54
C ASP A 110 5.01 -15.60 18.88
N GLY A 111 3.72 -15.30 18.97
CA GLY A 111 3.14 -13.99 18.68
C GLY A 111 2.79 -13.24 19.97
N TYR A 112 2.28 -12.01 19.84
CA TYR A 112 1.92 -11.18 21.01
C TYR A 112 0.89 -11.90 21.90
N HIS A 113 1.31 -12.25 23.12
CA HIS A 113 0.56 -13.11 24.07
C HIS A 113 0.01 -14.44 23.51
N ARG A 114 0.54 -14.93 22.38
CA ARG A 114 0.09 -16.16 21.70
C ARG A 114 1.27 -17.13 21.52
N PRO A 115 1.46 -18.10 22.43
CA PRO A 115 2.55 -19.06 22.31
C PRO A 115 2.36 -19.92 21.04
N ARG A 116 3.44 -20.12 20.28
CA ARG A 116 3.47 -20.84 19.00
C ARG A 116 2.43 -20.33 17.98
N HIS A 117 2.19 -19.04 17.90
CA HIS A 117 1.24 -18.48 16.92
C HIS A 117 1.70 -18.67 15.46
N TYR A 118 3.01 -18.77 15.26
CA TYR A 118 3.66 -18.82 13.97
C TYR A 118 4.54 -20.06 13.83
N ILE A 119 4.73 -20.50 12.58
CA ILE A 119 5.81 -21.40 12.19
C ILE A 119 6.69 -20.67 11.18
N ALA A 120 7.92 -20.33 11.56
CA ALA A 120 8.92 -19.78 10.66
C ALA A 120 9.72 -20.92 10.02
N THR A 121 9.64 -21.05 8.69
CA THR A 121 10.23 -22.15 7.92
C THR A 121 10.95 -21.65 6.68
N GLN A 122 11.90 -22.43 6.16
CA GLN A 122 12.51 -22.16 4.85
C GLN A 122 11.47 -22.26 3.72
N GLY A 123 11.75 -21.65 2.57
CA GLY A 123 11.04 -22.01 1.34
C GLY A 123 11.17 -23.52 1.07
N PRO A 124 10.10 -24.21 0.62
CA PRO A 124 10.20 -25.61 0.23
C PRO A 124 11.25 -25.84 -0.87
N MET A 125 11.93 -26.98 -0.76
CA MET A 125 12.80 -27.57 -1.80
C MET A 125 12.06 -28.74 -2.44
N GLN A 126 12.46 -29.17 -3.63
CA GLN A 126 11.72 -30.18 -4.41
C GLN A 126 11.54 -31.51 -3.65
N GLU A 127 12.51 -31.86 -2.82
CA GLU A 127 12.55 -33.06 -1.99
C GLU A 127 11.63 -32.95 -0.76
N THR A 128 11.38 -31.72 -0.28
CA THR A 128 10.70 -31.43 1.00
C THR A 128 9.27 -30.91 0.83
N VAL A 129 8.75 -30.78 -0.40
CA VAL A 129 7.35 -30.35 -0.65
C VAL A 129 6.35 -31.25 0.08
N LYS A 130 6.54 -32.57 0.02
CA LYS A 130 5.74 -33.57 0.76
C LYS A 130 5.76 -33.33 2.28
N ASP A 131 6.90 -32.92 2.84
CA ASP A 131 7.08 -32.76 4.28
C ASP A 131 6.52 -31.42 4.77
N PHE A 132 6.56 -30.40 3.92
CA PHE A 132 5.89 -29.11 4.13
C PHE A 132 4.36 -29.27 4.17
N TRP A 133 3.76 -30.02 3.23
CA TRP A 133 2.32 -30.31 3.29
C TRP A 133 1.94 -31.24 4.45
N ARG A 134 2.81 -32.21 4.81
CA ARG A 134 2.64 -33.04 6.02
C ARG A 134 2.66 -32.19 7.30
N MET A 135 3.54 -31.18 7.38
CA MET A 135 3.58 -30.20 8.47
C MET A 135 2.27 -29.40 8.56
N ILE A 136 1.83 -28.79 7.46
CA ILE A 136 0.60 -27.99 7.37
C ILE A 136 -0.62 -28.79 7.85
N TRP A 137 -0.76 -30.05 7.42
CA TRP A 137 -1.85 -30.91 7.89
C TRP A 137 -1.72 -31.27 9.37
N GLN A 138 -0.52 -31.59 9.85
CA GLN A 138 -0.28 -31.97 11.23
C GLN A 138 -0.62 -30.84 12.21
N GLU A 139 -0.15 -29.63 11.91
CA GLU A 139 -0.27 -28.46 12.80
C GLU A 139 -1.63 -27.75 12.68
N ASN A 140 -2.54 -28.23 11.82
CA ASN A 140 -3.83 -27.62 11.51
C ASN A 140 -3.74 -26.16 10.99
N SER A 141 -2.67 -25.83 10.28
CA SER A 141 -2.44 -24.50 9.72
C SER A 141 -3.42 -24.19 8.58
N ALA A 142 -4.28 -23.19 8.76
CA ALA A 142 -5.21 -22.72 7.71
C ALA A 142 -4.62 -21.64 6.79
N SER A 143 -3.48 -21.05 7.17
CA SER A 143 -2.84 -19.94 6.44
C SER A 143 -1.35 -20.19 6.21
N ILE A 144 -0.91 -20.02 4.97
CA ILE A 144 0.50 -19.97 4.56
C ILE A 144 0.82 -18.56 4.08
N VAL A 145 1.94 -18.00 4.53
CA VAL A 145 2.43 -16.68 4.16
C VAL A 145 3.79 -16.83 3.45
N MET A 146 3.83 -16.49 2.17
CA MET A 146 5.00 -16.56 1.30
C MET A 146 5.50 -15.16 0.97
N VAL A 147 6.67 -14.78 1.49
CA VAL A 147 7.27 -13.43 1.37
C VAL A 147 8.50 -13.45 0.44
N THR A 148 8.38 -14.11 -0.71
CA THR A 148 9.42 -14.19 -1.76
C THR A 148 8.77 -14.58 -3.08
N ASN A 149 9.26 -14.06 -4.20
CA ASN A 149 8.89 -14.58 -5.52
C ASN A 149 9.59 -15.94 -5.75
N LEU A 150 9.07 -16.78 -6.64
CA LEU A 150 9.69 -18.08 -6.96
C LEU A 150 11.12 -17.93 -7.54
N VAL A 151 11.35 -16.87 -8.32
CA VAL A 151 12.63 -16.51 -8.94
C VAL A 151 12.88 -15.02 -8.76
N GLU A 152 14.09 -14.65 -8.35
CA GLU A 152 14.55 -13.27 -8.09
C GLU A 152 15.97 -13.11 -8.66
N VAL A 153 16.23 -12.08 -9.47
CA VAL A 153 17.43 -11.89 -10.32
C VAL A 153 17.87 -13.16 -11.06
N GLY A 154 16.92 -13.91 -11.62
CA GLY A 154 17.19 -15.18 -12.31
C GLY A 154 17.71 -16.32 -11.42
N ARG A 155 17.58 -16.20 -10.08
CA ARG A 155 17.91 -17.26 -9.11
C ARG A 155 16.63 -17.80 -8.50
N VAL A 156 16.49 -19.12 -8.44
CA VAL A 156 15.36 -19.75 -7.75
C VAL A 156 15.45 -19.44 -6.25
N LYS A 157 14.38 -18.87 -5.68
CA LYS A 157 14.24 -18.60 -4.24
C LYS A 157 13.31 -19.57 -3.55
N CYS A 158 12.34 -20.16 -4.26
CA CYS A 158 11.42 -21.17 -3.75
C CYS A 158 10.94 -22.06 -4.90
N VAL A 159 10.74 -23.36 -4.68
CA VAL A 159 10.04 -24.19 -5.68
C VAL A 159 8.53 -23.93 -5.61
N ARG A 160 7.80 -24.13 -6.70
CA ARG A 160 6.34 -24.08 -6.66
C ARG A 160 5.83 -25.36 -6.00
N TYR A 161 5.22 -25.21 -4.82
CA TYR A 161 4.71 -26.32 -4.01
C TYR A 161 3.17 -26.47 -4.10
N TRP A 162 2.53 -25.80 -5.06
CA TRP A 162 1.07 -25.81 -5.22
C TRP A 162 0.66 -26.07 -6.69
N PRO A 163 -0.54 -26.64 -6.92
CA PRO A 163 -1.04 -26.97 -8.27
C PRO A 163 -1.75 -25.79 -8.93
N ASP A 164 -1.97 -25.91 -10.25
CA ASP A 164 -2.91 -25.06 -11.01
C ASP A 164 -4.36 -25.60 -11.02
N ASP A 165 -4.54 -26.88 -10.64
CA ASP A 165 -5.81 -27.56 -10.39
C ASP A 165 -5.60 -28.50 -9.19
N THR A 166 -5.18 -29.75 -9.42
CA THR A 166 -5.13 -30.79 -8.40
C THR A 166 -3.81 -31.55 -8.46
N GLU A 167 -3.14 -31.72 -7.32
CA GLU A 167 -1.93 -32.54 -7.18
C GLU A 167 -1.93 -33.27 -5.82
N VAL A 168 -1.09 -34.29 -5.67
CA VAL A 168 -0.96 -35.09 -4.45
C VAL A 168 0.49 -35.09 -3.98
N TYR A 169 0.74 -34.45 -2.84
CA TYR A 169 2.07 -34.36 -2.21
C TYR A 169 2.17 -35.39 -1.09
N GLY A 170 2.68 -36.58 -1.42
CA GLY A 170 2.75 -37.70 -0.49
C GLY A 170 1.37 -38.33 -0.25
N ASP A 171 0.81 -38.13 0.93
CA ASP A 171 -0.55 -38.55 1.29
C ASP A 171 -1.56 -37.39 1.38
N ILE A 172 -1.12 -36.15 1.10
CA ILE A 172 -1.95 -34.95 1.09
C ILE A 172 -2.36 -34.61 -0.35
N LYS A 173 -3.67 -34.67 -0.65
CA LYS A 173 -4.25 -34.09 -1.87
C LYS A 173 -4.47 -32.60 -1.66
N VAL A 174 -4.06 -31.79 -2.63
CA VAL A 174 -4.31 -30.34 -2.68
C VAL A 174 -5.05 -30.02 -3.98
N THR A 175 -6.10 -29.20 -3.87
CA THR A 175 -6.93 -28.78 -5.01
C THR A 175 -7.19 -27.27 -4.92
N LEU A 176 -6.78 -26.53 -5.94
CA LEU A 176 -7.01 -25.10 -6.09
C LEU A 176 -8.50 -24.83 -6.31
N ILE A 177 -9.06 -23.89 -5.55
CA ILE A 177 -10.45 -23.43 -5.68
C ILE A 177 -10.48 -22.06 -6.36
N GLU A 178 -9.63 -21.14 -5.91
CA GLU A 178 -9.66 -19.74 -6.33
C GLU A 178 -8.26 -19.11 -6.30
N THR A 179 -8.03 -18.12 -7.18
CA THR A 179 -6.83 -17.27 -7.16
C THR A 179 -7.27 -15.81 -7.32
N GLU A 180 -7.01 -15.00 -6.30
CA GLU A 180 -7.30 -13.58 -6.27
C GLU A 180 -6.01 -12.79 -6.52
N PRO A 181 -5.74 -12.30 -7.74
CA PRO A 181 -4.65 -11.37 -7.99
C PRO A 181 -5.01 -9.97 -7.48
N LEU A 182 -4.06 -9.37 -6.77
CA LEU A 182 -4.03 -7.97 -6.35
C LEU A 182 -2.66 -7.39 -6.74
N ALA A 183 -2.50 -6.06 -6.67
CA ALA A 183 -1.31 -5.40 -7.19
C ALA A 183 0.00 -5.84 -6.50
N GLU A 184 0.00 -6.03 -5.18
CA GLU A 184 1.21 -6.31 -4.39
C GLU A 184 1.31 -7.74 -3.84
N TYR A 185 0.22 -8.51 -3.94
CA TYR A 185 0.14 -9.87 -3.44
C TYR A 185 -0.94 -10.68 -4.16
N VAL A 186 -0.89 -12.00 -4.04
CA VAL A 186 -1.88 -12.92 -4.61
C VAL A 186 -2.36 -13.89 -3.52
N ILE A 187 -3.68 -13.96 -3.32
CA ILE A 187 -4.30 -14.97 -2.44
C ILE A 187 -4.67 -16.19 -3.30
N ARG A 188 -4.45 -17.40 -2.78
CA ARG A 188 -4.95 -18.65 -3.37
C ARG A 188 -5.68 -19.46 -2.32
N THR A 189 -6.91 -19.84 -2.61
CA THR A 189 -7.72 -20.70 -1.74
C THR A 189 -7.66 -22.12 -2.26
N PHE A 190 -7.29 -23.05 -1.38
CA PHE A 190 -7.19 -24.49 -1.65
C PHE A 190 -8.14 -25.28 -0.75
N THR A 191 -8.59 -26.43 -1.25
CA THR A 191 -9.03 -27.53 -0.39
C THR A 191 -7.90 -28.55 -0.25
N VAL A 192 -7.75 -29.06 0.97
CA VAL A 192 -6.71 -30.02 1.35
C VAL A 192 -7.37 -31.24 1.97
N GLN A 193 -6.96 -32.45 1.56
CA GLN A 193 -7.49 -33.70 2.09
C GLN A 193 -6.37 -34.74 2.28
N LYS A 194 -6.27 -35.32 3.48
CA LYS A 194 -5.34 -36.43 3.75
C LYS A 194 -5.96 -37.78 3.38
N LYS A 195 -5.18 -38.63 2.70
CA LYS A 195 -5.57 -40.00 2.34
C LYS A 195 -5.98 -40.80 3.58
N GLY A 196 -7.16 -41.40 3.54
CA GLY A 196 -7.74 -42.16 4.66
C GLY A 196 -8.54 -41.32 5.67
N TYR A 197 -8.59 -40.00 5.51
CA TYR A 197 -9.41 -39.10 6.31
C TYR A 197 -10.61 -38.59 5.47
N HIS A 198 -11.78 -38.53 6.10
CA HIS A 198 -12.98 -37.90 5.51
C HIS A 198 -13.00 -36.38 5.68
N GLU A 199 -12.08 -35.84 6.48
CA GLU A 199 -11.90 -34.42 6.70
C GLU A 199 -11.32 -33.74 5.43
N ILE A 200 -11.92 -32.61 5.05
CA ILE A 200 -11.42 -31.70 4.03
C ILE A 200 -11.26 -30.34 4.72
N ARG A 201 -10.09 -29.72 4.58
CA ARG A 201 -9.79 -28.40 5.15
C ARG A 201 -9.67 -27.36 4.06
N GLU A 202 -10.15 -26.15 4.34
CA GLU A 202 -9.85 -24.96 3.54
C GLU A 202 -8.50 -24.38 3.99
N LEU A 203 -7.69 -23.92 3.03
CA LEU A 203 -6.40 -23.30 3.30
C LEU A 203 -6.18 -22.11 2.37
N ARG A 204 -5.62 -21.01 2.89
CA ARG A 204 -5.22 -19.83 2.11
C ARG A 204 -3.70 -19.70 2.03
N LEU A 205 -3.18 -19.51 0.81
CA LEU A 205 -1.81 -19.07 0.56
C LEU A 205 -1.81 -17.58 0.21
N PHE A 206 -1.19 -16.79 1.06
CA PHE A 206 -0.95 -15.37 0.88
C PHE A 206 0.47 -15.17 0.35
N HIS A 207 0.61 -14.82 -0.93
CA HIS A 207 1.91 -14.65 -1.59
C HIS A 207 2.18 -13.16 -1.84
N PHE A 208 3.08 -12.55 -1.06
CA PHE A 208 3.50 -11.15 -1.21
C PHE A 208 4.57 -11.04 -2.30
N THR A 209 4.22 -10.43 -3.43
CA THR A 209 5.06 -10.38 -4.64
C THR A 209 5.90 -9.10 -4.74
N SER A 210 5.52 -8.02 -4.06
CA SER A 210 6.19 -6.72 -4.13
C SER A 210 7.41 -6.52 -3.21
N TRP A 211 8.00 -7.60 -2.66
CA TRP A 211 9.30 -7.45 -1.96
C TRP A 211 10.44 -7.44 -2.98
N PRO A 212 11.27 -6.37 -3.05
CA PRO A 212 12.35 -6.28 -4.03
C PRO A 212 13.47 -7.30 -3.83
N ASP A 213 14.12 -7.66 -4.93
CA ASP A 213 15.22 -8.62 -4.98
C ASP A 213 16.43 -8.21 -4.11
N HIS A 214 16.59 -6.90 -3.88
CA HIS A 214 17.59 -6.28 -3.02
C HIS A 214 16.91 -5.38 -1.99
N GLY A 215 17.37 -5.42 -0.74
CA GLY A 215 16.89 -4.56 0.35
C GLY A 215 15.45 -4.82 0.81
N VAL A 216 14.70 -3.73 0.96
CA VAL A 216 13.35 -3.67 1.55
C VAL A 216 12.40 -2.86 0.64
N PRO A 217 11.07 -3.06 0.71
CA PRO A 217 10.12 -2.22 0.00
C PRO A 217 10.30 -0.74 0.34
N CYS A 218 10.15 0.17 -0.63
CA CYS A 218 10.35 1.61 -0.41
C CYS A 218 9.36 2.22 0.61
N TYR A 219 8.21 1.57 0.82
CA TYR A 219 7.19 1.95 1.79
C TYR A 219 6.56 0.72 2.44
N ALA A 220 6.11 0.87 3.68
CA ALA A 220 5.44 -0.19 4.42
C ALA A 220 3.99 -0.43 3.99
N THR A 221 3.37 0.53 3.28
CA THR A 221 1.91 0.61 3.04
C THR A 221 1.30 -0.70 2.54
N GLY A 222 1.93 -1.32 1.53
CA GLY A 222 1.48 -2.60 0.97
C GLY A 222 1.64 -3.79 1.92
N LEU A 223 2.76 -3.86 2.64
CA LEU A 223 2.98 -4.93 3.62
C LEU A 223 2.05 -4.80 4.83
N LEU A 224 1.72 -3.58 5.25
CA LEU A 224 0.72 -3.32 6.29
C LEU A 224 -0.69 -3.75 5.84
N GLY A 225 -1.05 -3.48 4.58
CA GLY A 225 -2.29 -3.99 3.98
C GLY A 225 -2.32 -5.52 3.93
N PHE A 226 -1.20 -6.14 3.52
CA PHE A 226 -1.03 -7.59 3.46
C PHE A 226 -1.14 -8.26 4.85
N VAL A 227 -0.44 -7.73 5.87
CA VAL A 227 -0.52 -8.22 7.26
C VAL A 227 -1.96 -8.15 7.78
N ARG A 228 -2.65 -7.02 7.57
CA ARG A 228 -4.07 -6.86 7.94
C ARG A 228 -4.96 -7.88 7.24
N GLN A 229 -4.74 -8.14 5.96
CA GLN A 229 -5.53 -9.12 5.19
C GLN A 229 -5.30 -10.56 5.66
N VAL A 230 -4.06 -10.93 6.03
CA VAL A 230 -3.76 -12.23 6.66
C VAL A 230 -4.44 -12.33 8.04
N LYS A 231 -4.29 -11.33 8.90
CA LYS A 231 -4.91 -11.26 10.24
C LYS A 231 -6.44 -11.31 10.19
N PHE A 232 -7.07 -10.76 9.14
CA PHE A 232 -8.51 -10.78 8.93
C PHE A 232 -9.05 -12.11 8.37
N LEU A 233 -8.32 -12.75 7.44
CA LEU A 233 -8.77 -13.98 6.77
C LEU A 233 -8.27 -15.28 7.44
N ASN A 234 -7.41 -15.22 8.45
CA ASN A 234 -6.99 -16.39 9.22
C ASN A 234 -8.07 -16.78 10.27
N PRO A 235 -8.62 -18.02 10.23
CA PRO A 235 -9.64 -18.45 11.19
C PRO A 235 -9.12 -18.46 12.65
N PRO A 236 -9.94 -18.09 13.65
CA PRO A 236 -9.51 -18.07 15.05
C PRO A 236 -9.27 -19.47 15.65
N GLU A 237 -9.91 -20.50 15.08
CA GLU A 237 -9.74 -21.93 15.45
C GLU A 237 -8.58 -22.61 14.70
N ALA A 238 -7.82 -21.86 13.88
CA ALA A 238 -6.70 -22.41 13.11
C ALA A 238 -5.47 -22.65 13.98
N GLY A 239 -4.64 -23.61 13.55
CA GLY A 239 -3.28 -23.76 14.03
C GLY A 239 -2.35 -22.63 13.55
N PRO A 240 -1.03 -22.71 13.87
CA PRO A 240 -0.08 -21.66 13.57
C PRO A 240 -0.03 -21.26 12.09
N ILE A 241 0.16 -19.96 11.85
CA ILE A 241 0.37 -19.41 10.52
C ILE A 241 1.78 -19.79 10.03
N VAL A 242 1.88 -20.45 8.89
CA VAL A 242 3.17 -20.91 8.34
C VAL A 242 3.79 -19.80 7.48
N VAL A 243 4.85 -19.18 7.97
CA VAL A 243 5.52 -18.03 7.31
C VAL A 243 6.87 -18.44 6.75
N HIS A 244 7.11 -18.19 5.47
CA HIS A 244 8.38 -18.49 4.80
C HIS A 244 8.81 -17.43 3.79
N CYS A 245 10.09 -17.47 3.42
CA CYS A 245 10.63 -16.79 2.26
C CYS A 245 11.50 -17.76 1.45
N SER A 246 12.81 -17.50 1.31
CA SER A 246 13.69 -18.26 0.42
C SER A 246 14.15 -19.61 0.98
N VAL A 247 14.67 -20.45 0.07
CA VAL A 247 15.53 -21.61 0.34
C VAL A 247 16.94 -21.19 0.78
N THR A 248 17.73 -22.15 1.24
CA THR A 248 19.14 -21.97 1.72
C THR A 248 20.19 -22.21 0.63
N MET A 249 19.79 -22.57 -0.59
CA MET A 249 20.69 -23.00 -1.67
C MET A 249 20.45 -22.19 -2.95
N GLY A 250 21.38 -21.31 -3.27
CA GLY A 250 21.43 -20.65 -4.58
C GLY A 250 22.16 -21.51 -5.61
N GLN A 251 21.47 -22.47 -6.24
CA GLN A 251 22.00 -23.11 -7.44
C GLN A 251 21.87 -22.16 -8.65
N PRO A 252 22.92 -22.02 -9.49
CA PRO A 252 22.80 -21.31 -10.77
C PRO A 252 21.91 -22.11 -11.74
N ILE A 253 21.19 -21.42 -12.61
CA ILE A 253 20.44 -22.07 -13.69
C ILE A 253 21.44 -22.62 -14.72
N VAL A 254 21.73 -23.92 -14.64
CA VAL A 254 22.49 -24.63 -15.67
C VAL A 254 21.55 -24.96 -16.83
N GLN A 255 21.40 -24.00 -17.75
CA GLN A 255 20.98 -24.35 -19.11
C GLN A 255 22.11 -25.17 -19.75
N THR A 256 21.77 -26.34 -20.28
CA THR A 256 22.73 -27.28 -20.85
C THR A 256 23.25 -26.83 -22.21
N LEU A 257 24.16 -25.86 -22.21
CA LEU A 257 25.03 -25.60 -23.35
C LEU A 257 26.10 -26.71 -23.47
N HIS A 258 26.70 -26.83 -24.65
CA HIS A 258 27.40 -28.04 -25.08
C HIS A 258 28.65 -28.39 -24.25
N ALA A 259 29.01 -29.68 -24.32
CA ALA A 259 30.03 -30.31 -23.50
C ALA A 259 31.43 -29.67 -23.63
N GLY A 260 32.14 -29.59 -22.49
CA GLY A 260 33.57 -29.33 -22.44
C GLY A 260 33.97 -27.91 -22.05
N ASP A 261 33.75 -27.53 -20.79
CA ASP A 261 34.85 -27.13 -19.90
C ASP A 261 34.36 -26.90 -18.46
N LEU A 262 34.92 -27.67 -17.51
CA LEU A 262 34.57 -27.59 -16.08
C LEU A 262 35.53 -26.66 -15.33
N ILE A 263 35.26 -25.36 -15.38
CA ILE A 263 35.79 -24.41 -14.39
C ILE A 263 34.84 -24.45 -13.18
N PRO A 264 35.25 -24.98 -12.01
CA PRO A 264 34.44 -24.91 -10.81
C PRO A 264 34.44 -23.46 -10.30
N ALA A 265 33.44 -22.69 -10.71
CA ALA A 265 33.18 -21.37 -10.16
C ALA A 265 33.02 -21.51 -8.63
N LEU A 266 33.87 -20.80 -7.88
CA LEU A 266 33.83 -20.80 -6.42
C LEU A 266 32.47 -20.29 -5.94
N ALA A 267 31.60 -21.23 -5.55
CA ALA A 267 30.32 -20.95 -4.95
C ALA A 267 30.54 -20.36 -3.56
N VAL A 268 30.74 -19.03 -3.50
CA VAL A 268 30.72 -18.27 -2.26
C VAL A 268 29.40 -18.58 -1.55
N PRO A 269 29.41 -19.20 -0.35
CA PRO A 269 28.18 -19.55 0.33
C PRO A 269 27.43 -18.28 0.69
N CYS A 270 26.33 -17.99 -0.02
CA CYS A 270 25.48 -16.86 0.33
C CYS A 270 24.80 -17.21 1.66
N GLN A 271 25.26 -16.61 2.75
CA GLN A 271 24.76 -16.84 4.12
C GLN A 271 23.37 -16.19 4.36
N SER A 272 22.51 -16.20 3.34
CA SER A 272 21.09 -15.86 3.49
C SER A 272 20.41 -16.91 4.36
N SER A 273 19.92 -16.50 5.53
CA SER A 273 19.29 -17.39 6.49
C SER A 273 17.85 -17.66 6.03
N ALA A 274 17.67 -18.82 5.39
CA ALA A 274 16.41 -19.24 4.77
C ALA A 274 15.24 -19.18 5.75
N GLY A 275 14.15 -18.50 5.36
CA GLY A 275 13.00 -18.34 6.24
C GLY A 275 13.31 -17.56 7.53
N ALA A 276 14.17 -16.54 7.46
CA ALA A 276 14.51 -15.71 8.63
C ALA A 276 14.44 -14.20 8.37
N GLY A 277 14.99 -13.67 7.27
CA GLY A 277 14.97 -12.22 6.98
C GLY A 277 13.56 -11.64 6.83
N ARG A 278 12.98 -11.75 5.62
CA ARG A 278 11.62 -11.26 5.31
C ARG A 278 10.53 -11.89 6.20
N THR A 279 10.68 -13.17 6.55
CA THR A 279 9.84 -13.89 7.53
C THR A 279 9.81 -13.21 8.89
N GLY A 280 10.98 -12.80 9.41
CA GLY A 280 11.09 -12.09 10.68
C GLY A 280 10.47 -10.70 10.62
N CYS A 281 10.59 -9.98 9.50
CA CYS A 281 9.92 -8.69 9.33
C CYS A 281 8.39 -8.83 9.41
N PHE A 282 7.81 -9.81 8.72
CA PHE A 282 6.35 -10.06 8.76
C PHE A 282 5.87 -10.34 10.19
N ILE A 283 6.51 -11.28 10.89
CA ILE A 283 6.12 -11.68 12.25
C ILE A 283 6.35 -10.54 13.26
N ALA A 284 7.45 -9.81 13.15
CA ALA A 284 7.74 -8.67 14.03
C ALA A 284 6.76 -7.52 13.83
N ILE A 285 6.36 -7.22 12.58
CA ILE A 285 5.36 -6.19 12.30
C ILE A 285 4.01 -6.60 12.89
N ASP A 286 3.49 -7.79 12.60
CA ASP A 286 2.21 -8.24 13.17
C ASP A 286 2.20 -8.24 14.71
N THR A 287 3.25 -8.80 15.33
CA THR A 287 3.41 -8.83 16.79
C THR A 287 3.44 -7.43 17.42
N MET A 288 4.02 -6.45 16.73
CA MET A 288 4.06 -5.06 17.19
C MET A 288 2.80 -4.25 16.87
N LEU A 289 2.03 -4.63 15.85
CA LEU A 289 0.67 -4.11 15.65
C LEU A 289 -0.25 -4.59 16.77
N ASP A 290 -0.23 -5.88 17.13
CA ASP A 290 -0.98 -6.41 18.26
C ASP A 290 -0.58 -5.72 19.59
N MET A 291 0.72 -5.48 19.84
CA MET A 291 1.17 -4.74 21.03
C MET A 291 0.68 -3.28 21.03
N ALA A 292 0.75 -2.59 19.88
CA ALA A 292 0.27 -1.22 19.74
C ALA A 292 -1.26 -1.10 19.92
N GLU A 293 -2.03 -2.07 19.41
CA GLU A 293 -3.48 -2.15 19.56
C GLU A 293 -3.91 -2.41 21.01
N ASN A 294 -3.18 -3.26 21.76
CA ASN A 294 -3.58 -3.68 23.11
C ASN A 294 -3.02 -2.81 24.25
N GLU A 295 -1.77 -2.36 24.18
CA GLU A 295 -1.12 -1.58 25.26
C GLU A 295 -0.90 -0.10 24.90
N GLY A 296 -0.99 0.27 23.62
CA GLY A 296 -0.63 1.62 23.16
C GLY A 296 0.88 1.93 23.24
N VAL A 297 1.73 0.91 23.36
CA VAL A 297 3.20 0.99 23.34
C VAL A 297 3.78 0.01 22.34
N VAL A 298 5.06 0.19 21.98
CA VAL A 298 5.83 -0.74 21.12
C VAL A 298 7.25 -0.95 21.64
N ASP A 299 7.76 -2.18 21.47
CA ASP A 299 9.14 -2.57 21.81
C ASP A 299 9.71 -3.54 20.75
N ILE A 300 10.12 -2.97 19.61
CA ILE A 300 10.68 -3.70 18.47
C ILE A 300 12.00 -4.40 18.84
N PHE A 301 12.78 -3.85 19.78
CA PHE A 301 14.06 -4.43 20.19
C PHE A 301 13.85 -5.75 20.95
N ASN A 302 13.01 -5.75 22.00
CA ASN A 302 12.73 -6.98 22.72
C ASN A 302 11.93 -7.98 21.89
N CYS A 303 11.04 -7.52 21.00
CA CYS A 303 10.38 -8.38 20.00
C CYS A 303 11.41 -9.15 19.16
N VAL A 304 12.32 -8.45 18.47
CA VAL A 304 13.34 -9.09 17.62
C VAL A 304 14.32 -9.93 18.43
N ARG A 305 14.60 -9.57 19.69
CA ARG A 305 15.42 -10.37 20.62
C ARG A 305 14.76 -11.71 20.97
N GLU A 306 13.48 -11.74 21.33
CA GLU A 306 12.76 -12.99 21.63
C GLU A 306 12.56 -13.86 20.38
N LEU A 307 12.20 -13.25 19.25
CA LEU A 307 12.12 -13.94 17.96
C LEU A 307 13.44 -14.67 17.64
N ARG A 308 14.58 -13.99 17.77
CA ARG A 308 15.91 -14.56 17.53
C ARG A 308 16.31 -15.66 18.51
N ALA A 309 15.76 -15.70 19.72
CA ALA A 309 15.97 -16.81 20.66
C ALA A 309 15.25 -18.11 20.21
N GLN A 310 14.18 -17.98 19.44
CA GLN A 310 13.36 -19.10 18.97
C GLN A 310 13.79 -19.59 17.56
N ARG A 311 14.21 -18.68 16.66
CA ARG A 311 14.89 -19.03 15.39
C ARG A 311 15.97 -18.01 15.05
N VAL A 312 17.19 -18.51 14.83
CA VAL A 312 18.37 -17.70 14.49
C VAL A 312 18.12 -16.77 13.29
N ASN A 313 18.69 -15.57 13.35
CA ASN A 313 18.69 -14.57 12.29
C ASN A 313 17.31 -14.06 11.81
N LEU A 314 16.23 -14.22 12.61
CA LEU A 314 14.97 -13.52 12.34
C LEU A 314 15.22 -12.00 12.32
N VAL A 315 14.74 -11.33 11.26
CA VAL A 315 15.16 -9.98 10.82
C VAL A 315 16.68 -9.96 10.58
N GLN A 316 17.12 -10.22 9.34
CA GLN A 316 18.53 -10.55 9.08
C GLN A 316 19.42 -9.32 8.85
N THR A 317 18.92 -8.25 8.23
CA THR A 317 19.72 -7.04 7.91
C THR A 317 19.30 -5.83 8.72
N GLU A 318 20.18 -4.82 8.78
CA GLU A 318 19.87 -3.52 9.39
C GLU A 318 18.73 -2.81 8.65
N GLU A 319 18.75 -2.81 7.30
CA GLU A 319 17.66 -2.31 6.45
C GLU A 319 16.31 -2.94 6.83
N GLN A 320 16.29 -4.25 7.07
CA GLN A 320 15.11 -4.99 7.51
C GLN A 320 14.64 -4.59 8.92
N TYR A 321 15.56 -4.21 9.81
CA TYR A 321 15.23 -3.72 11.15
C TYR A 321 14.67 -2.29 11.09
N VAL A 322 15.31 -1.39 10.35
CA VAL A 322 14.82 -0.01 10.10
C VAL A 322 13.44 -0.04 9.45
N PHE A 323 13.23 -0.90 8.45
CA PHE A 323 11.92 -1.06 7.80
C PHE A 323 10.80 -1.53 8.75
N VAL A 324 11.11 -2.33 9.79
CA VAL A 324 10.13 -2.66 10.84
C VAL A 324 9.78 -1.43 11.69
N HIS A 325 10.74 -0.57 12.01
CA HIS A 325 10.46 0.71 12.68
C HIS A 325 9.60 1.65 11.82
N ASP A 326 9.92 1.79 10.53
CA ASP A 326 9.14 2.63 9.60
C ASP A 326 7.72 2.09 9.39
N ALA A 327 7.55 0.76 9.32
CA ALA A 327 6.23 0.12 9.20
C ALA A 327 5.34 0.35 10.44
N ILE A 328 5.90 0.22 11.63
CA ILE A 328 5.16 0.45 12.88
C ILE A 328 4.89 1.95 13.10
N LEU A 329 5.83 2.84 12.72
CA LEU A 329 5.59 4.28 12.70
C LEU A 329 4.43 4.65 11.75
N GLU A 330 4.45 4.12 10.52
CA GLU A 330 3.38 4.36 9.55
C GLU A 330 2.03 3.85 10.04
N ALA A 331 1.98 2.63 10.61
CA ALA A 331 0.74 2.07 11.15
C ALA A 331 0.19 2.89 12.33
N CYS A 332 1.05 3.33 13.26
CA CYS A 332 0.66 4.17 14.40
C CYS A 332 0.20 5.57 13.98
N LEU A 333 0.70 6.11 12.87
CA LEU A 333 0.27 7.41 12.33
C LEU A 333 -1.03 7.31 11.51
N CYS A 334 -1.20 6.25 10.73
CA CYS A 334 -2.34 6.09 9.83
C CYS A 334 -3.57 5.44 10.49
N GLY A 335 -3.37 4.61 11.52
CA GLY A 335 -4.44 3.81 12.13
C GLY A 335 -5.01 2.75 11.17
N ASN A 336 -6.20 2.23 11.48
CA ASN A 336 -6.97 1.37 10.59
C ASN A 336 -8.11 2.16 9.93
N THR A 337 -8.06 2.30 8.61
CA THR A 337 -8.99 3.11 7.79
C THR A 337 -9.89 2.26 6.90
N ALA A 338 -9.81 0.93 7.01
CA ALA A 338 -10.65 0.00 6.26
C ALA A 338 -12.06 -0.10 6.85
N ILE A 339 -13.07 0.12 6.00
CA ILE A 339 -14.50 0.15 6.40
C ILE A 339 -15.27 -0.92 5.59
N PRO A 340 -16.02 -1.84 6.25
CA PRO A 340 -16.91 -2.77 5.55
C PRO A 340 -17.99 -2.03 4.74
N VAL A 341 -18.27 -2.48 3.50
CA VAL A 341 -19.23 -1.79 2.59
C VAL A 341 -20.64 -1.67 3.19
N CYS A 342 -21.05 -2.62 4.03
CA CYS A 342 -22.33 -2.60 4.76
C CYS A 342 -22.41 -1.51 5.85
N GLU A 343 -21.29 -1.13 6.46
CA GLU A 343 -21.21 -0.13 7.53
C GLU A 343 -20.86 1.27 7.00
N PHE A 344 -20.23 1.35 5.81
CA PHE A 344 -19.78 2.59 5.20
C PHE A 344 -20.87 3.68 5.13
N ARG A 345 -22.13 3.30 4.88
CA ARG A 345 -23.24 4.25 4.80
C ARG A 345 -23.54 4.94 6.13
N SER A 346 -23.50 4.23 7.25
CA SER A 346 -23.71 4.81 8.59
C SER A 346 -22.46 5.56 9.06
N LEU A 347 -21.28 4.96 8.88
CA LEU A 347 -20.02 5.55 9.33
C LEU A 347 -19.69 6.85 8.58
N TYR A 348 -19.97 6.95 7.27
CA TYR A 348 -19.70 8.16 6.48
C TYR A 348 -20.29 9.44 7.10
N TYR A 349 -21.54 9.39 7.59
CA TYR A 349 -22.17 10.57 8.19
C TYR A 349 -21.49 11.02 9.49
N ASN A 350 -20.86 10.10 10.22
CA ASN A 350 -20.10 10.40 11.43
C ASN A 350 -18.74 11.02 11.08
N ILE A 351 -17.95 10.38 10.21
CA ILE A 351 -16.61 10.84 9.83
C ILE A 351 -16.63 12.17 9.03
N SER A 352 -17.76 12.48 8.38
CA SER A 352 -18.01 13.76 7.71
C SER A 352 -18.48 14.87 8.64
N ARG A 353 -18.90 14.56 9.87
CA ARG A 353 -19.50 15.55 10.76
C ARG A 353 -18.42 16.48 11.28
N LEU A 354 -18.63 17.79 11.12
CA LEU A 354 -17.79 18.78 11.79
C LEU A 354 -18.07 18.75 13.29
N ASP A 355 -17.00 18.73 14.08
CA ASP A 355 -17.02 19.07 15.49
C ASP A 355 -17.12 20.61 15.64
N PRO A 356 -18.14 21.14 16.34
CA PRO A 356 -18.29 22.56 16.58
C PRO A 356 -17.15 23.22 17.36
N GLN A 357 -16.34 22.47 18.11
CA GLN A 357 -15.25 23.04 18.92
C GLN A 357 -13.95 23.21 18.12
N THR A 358 -13.52 22.18 17.40
CA THR A 358 -12.28 22.21 16.59
C THR A 358 -12.49 22.73 15.16
N ASN A 359 -13.74 22.79 14.68
CA ASN A 359 -14.08 23.00 13.27
C ASN A 359 -13.33 22.02 12.33
N SER A 360 -13.13 20.79 12.80
CA SER A 360 -12.59 19.68 12.01
C SER A 360 -13.58 18.51 11.94
N SER A 361 -13.29 17.57 11.05
CA SER A 361 -14.03 16.32 10.88
C SER A 361 -13.02 15.22 10.59
N GLN A 362 -13.36 13.97 10.91
CA GLN A 362 -12.40 12.87 10.77
C GLN A 362 -11.83 12.76 9.34
N ILE A 363 -12.63 12.97 8.28
CA ILE A 363 -12.12 13.02 6.88
C ILE A 363 -11.09 14.13 6.67
N LYS A 364 -11.25 15.30 7.31
CA LYS A 364 -10.31 16.42 7.24
C LYS A 364 -9.03 16.13 8.04
N ASP A 365 -9.12 15.37 9.13
CA ASP A 365 -7.97 14.99 9.94
C ASP A 365 -7.20 13.83 9.29
N GLU A 366 -7.90 12.85 8.70
CA GLU A 366 -7.35 11.83 7.79
C GLU A 366 -6.58 12.46 6.63
N PHE A 367 -7.13 13.50 5.98
CA PHE A 367 -6.43 14.19 4.90
C PHE A 367 -5.21 15.00 5.37
N GLN A 368 -5.23 15.55 6.59
CA GLN A 368 -4.04 16.14 7.21
C GLN A 368 -2.98 15.07 7.48
N THR A 369 -3.37 13.91 8.02
CA THR A 369 -2.50 12.75 8.21
C THR A 369 -1.90 12.28 6.89
N LEU A 370 -2.69 12.17 5.81
CA LEU A 370 -2.18 11.88 4.46
C LEU A 370 -1.07 12.86 4.06
N ASN A 371 -1.25 14.17 4.29
CA ASN A 371 -0.23 15.18 3.97
C ASN A 371 1.04 15.04 4.84
N ILE A 372 0.93 14.56 6.08
CA ILE A 372 2.06 14.29 6.98
C ILE A 372 2.83 13.03 6.54
N VAL A 373 2.13 11.96 6.16
CA VAL A 373 2.72 10.67 5.74
C VAL A 373 2.98 10.57 4.23
N THR A 374 2.82 11.68 3.49
CA THR A 374 3.20 11.77 2.07
C THR A 374 4.72 11.89 1.97
N PRO A 375 5.40 11.01 1.21
CA PRO A 375 6.86 11.07 1.09
C PRO A 375 7.35 12.42 0.55
N ARG A 376 8.35 13.00 1.21
CA ARG A 376 9.03 14.20 0.71
C ARG A 376 9.97 13.81 -0.43
N VAL A 377 9.50 14.01 -1.65
CA VAL A 377 10.30 13.90 -2.88
C VAL A 377 11.54 14.78 -2.76
N ARG A 378 12.72 14.19 -2.98
CA ARG A 378 13.99 14.91 -3.01
C ARG A 378 14.49 15.06 -4.46
N PRO A 379 15.45 15.98 -4.73
CA PRO A 379 16.03 16.10 -6.07
C PRO A 379 16.68 14.82 -6.58
N GLU A 380 17.31 14.03 -5.70
CA GLU A 380 17.89 12.73 -6.06
C GLU A 380 16.84 11.68 -6.49
N ASP A 381 15.59 11.79 -6.05
CA ASP A 381 14.50 10.85 -6.44
C ASP A 381 13.90 11.14 -7.83
N CYS A 382 14.19 12.31 -8.40
CA CYS A 382 13.66 12.80 -9.69
C CYS A 382 14.79 13.22 -10.65
N SER A 383 15.97 12.63 -10.50
CA SER A 383 17.19 13.01 -11.19
C SER A 383 17.05 13.01 -12.72
N ILE A 384 16.26 12.09 -13.29
CA ILE A 384 16.04 11.96 -14.73
C ILE A 384 15.11 13.08 -15.24
N GLY A 385 14.09 13.44 -14.47
CA GLY A 385 13.21 14.57 -14.78
C GLY A 385 13.91 15.93 -14.66
N LEU A 386 14.92 16.03 -13.79
CA LEU A 386 15.74 17.21 -13.56
C LEU A 386 16.88 17.41 -14.58
N LEU A 387 17.11 16.48 -15.51
CA LEU A 387 18.14 16.64 -16.55
C LEU A 387 17.81 17.83 -17.47
N PRO A 388 18.76 18.73 -17.80
CA PRO A 388 18.49 19.91 -18.63
C PRO A 388 17.83 19.62 -19.99
N ARG A 389 18.15 18.47 -20.60
CA ARG A 389 17.56 17.98 -21.87
C ARG A 389 16.08 17.54 -21.78
N ASN A 390 15.50 17.57 -20.59
CA ASN A 390 14.13 17.16 -20.30
C ASN A 390 13.31 18.33 -19.69
N HIS A 391 13.90 19.48 -19.41
CA HIS A 391 13.22 20.61 -18.75
C HIS A 391 12.03 21.13 -19.56
N ASP A 392 12.17 21.24 -20.88
CA ASP A 392 11.10 21.69 -21.80
C ASP A 392 9.97 20.65 -21.95
N LYS A 393 10.21 19.39 -21.58
CA LYS A 393 9.20 18.33 -21.56
C LYS A 393 8.31 18.37 -20.32
N ASN A 394 8.67 19.14 -19.30
CA ASN A 394 7.93 19.25 -18.04
C ASN A 394 7.00 20.47 -18.04
N ARG A 395 5.74 20.29 -17.65
CA ARG A 395 4.78 21.40 -17.47
C ARG A 395 5.04 22.21 -16.20
N SER A 396 5.58 21.57 -15.17
CA SER A 396 6.13 22.20 -13.97
C SER A 396 7.28 21.33 -13.45
N MET A 397 8.34 21.98 -12.96
CA MET A 397 9.48 21.31 -12.33
C MET A 397 9.20 20.89 -10.87
N ASP A 398 8.09 21.34 -10.29
CA ASP A 398 7.62 20.95 -8.96
C ASP A 398 6.79 19.64 -9.01
N VAL A 399 6.36 19.23 -10.21
CA VAL A 399 5.41 18.12 -10.44
C VAL A 399 6.06 16.98 -11.23
N LEU A 400 7.27 16.61 -10.85
CA LEU A 400 7.99 15.48 -11.46
C LEU A 400 7.44 14.12 -10.97
N PRO A 401 7.52 13.06 -11.78
CA PRO A 401 7.39 11.68 -11.33
C PRO A 401 8.72 11.21 -10.69
N LEU A 402 8.64 10.22 -9.81
CA LEU A 402 9.81 9.60 -9.19
C LEU A 402 10.51 8.69 -10.20
N ASP A 403 11.85 8.66 -10.22
CA ASP A 403 12.63 7.99 -11.26
C ASP A 403 12.33 6.48 -11.36
N ARG A 404 12.04 5.82 -10.22
CA ARG A 404 11.62 4.40 -10.16
C ARG A 404 10.22 4.13 -10.75
N CYS A 405 9.40 5.16 -10.95
CA CYS A 405 8.05 5.08 -11.50
C CYS A 405 8.01 5.49 -12.99
N LEU A 406 9.13 5.92 -13.59
CA LEU A 406 9.16 6.43 -14.95
C LEU A 406 8.91 5.34 -16.01
N PRO A 407 8.00 5.56 -16.96
CA PRO A 407 7.99 4.83 -18.22
C PRO A 407 9.09 5.36 -19.14
N PHE A 408 9.93 4.47 -19.67
CA PHE A 408 10.98 4.79 -20.63
C PHE A 408 10.52 4.45 -22.06
N LEU A 409 10.51 5.44 -22.94
CA LEU A 409 10.07 5.27 -24.33
C LEU A 409 11.09 4.47 -25.15
N ILE A 410 10.59 3.56 -26.00
CA ILE A 410 11.44 2.73 -26.83
C ILE A 410 11.92 3.59 -28.01
N SER A 411 13.24 3.69 -28.18
CA SER A 411 13.90 4.34 -29.31
C SER A 411 14.54 3.28 -30.20
N VAL A 412 14.36 3.41 -31.53
CA VAL A 412 15.01 2.53 -32.51
C VAL A 412 16.35 3.12 -32.95
N ASP A 413 16.38 4.44 -33.16
CA ASP A 413 17.48 5.15 -33.83
C ASP A 413 18.48 5.80 -32.85
N GLY A 414 18.27 5.66 -31.54
CA GLY A 414 19.15 6.19 -30.48
C GLY A 414 19.07 7.70 -30.24
N GLU A 415 18.76 8.50 -31.27
CA GLU A 415 18.71 9.97 -31.17
C GLU A 415 17.50 10.51 -30.39
N SER A 416 16.38 9.77 -30.31
CA SER A 416 15.18 10.25 -29.62
C SER A 416 15.33 10.13 -28.09
N SER A 417 15.08 11.22 -27.35
CA SER A 417 14.95 11.16 -25.88
C SER A 417 13.91 10.13 -25.46
N ASN A 418 14.26 9.31 -24.46
CA ASN A 418 13.43 8.25 -23.88
C ASN A 418 12.54 8.73 -22.72
N TYR A 419 12.60 10.01 -22.37
CA TYR A 419 11.88 10.60 -21.24
C TYR A 419 10.53 11.23 -21.64
N ILE A 420 9.51 10.98 -20.81
CA ILE A 420 8.23 11.68 -20.76
C ILE A 420 7.82 11.86 -19.29
N ASN A 421 7.16 12.99 -18.95
CA ASN A 421 6.64 13.23 -17.60
C ASN A 421 5.35 12.41 -17.37
N ALA A 422 5.55 11.16 -16.98
CA ALA A 422 4.50 10.22 -16.61
C ALA A 422 4.98 9.31 -15.47
N ALA A 423 4.05 8.67 -14.76
CA ALA A 423 4.33 7.69 -13.73
C ALA A 423 3.47 6.44 -13.94
N LEU A 424 4.10 5.27 -13.89
CA LEU A 424 3.44 3.98 -13.75
C LEU A 424 2.84 3.88 -12.35
N MET A 425 1.60 3.43 -12.25
CA MET A 425 0.88 3.30 -10.99
C MET A 425 -0.02 2.08 -10.97
N ASP A 426 -0.13 1.48 -9.80
CA ASP A 426 -0.90 0.28 -9.57
C ASP A 426 -2.38 0.61 -9.35
N SER A 427 -3.28 -0.31 -9.70
CA SER A 427 -4.65 -0.30 -9.19
C SER A 427 -4.72 -1.10 -7.87
N HIS A 428 -5.91 -1.45 -7.38
CA HIS A 428 -6.01 -2.43 -6.31
C HIS A 428 -5.72 -3.85 -6.85
N LYS A 429 -6.20 -4.13 -8.07
CA LYS A 429 -6.13 -5.44 -8.72
C LYS A 429 -4.82 -5.73 -9.47
N GLN A 430 -4.23 -4.72 -10.13
CA GLN A 430 -3.15 -4.95 -11.10
C GLN A 430 -1.95 -3.99 -10.91
N PRO A 431 -0.71 -4.50 -10.97
CA PRO A 431 0.48 -3.66 -10.93
C PRO A 431 0.67 -2.91 -12.26
N ALA A 432 1.10 -1.64 -12.17
CA ALA A 432 1.24 -0.71 -13.30
C ALA A 432 0.00 -0.64 -14.22
N ALA A 433 -1.22 -0.75 -13.67
CA ALA A 433 -2.48 -0.66 -14.40
C ALA A 433 -2.72 0.73 -15.04
N PHE A 434 -2.27 1.78 -14.34
CA PHE A 434 -2.40 3.17 -14.75
C PHE A 434 -1.08 3.75 -15.22
N VAL A 435 -1.16 4.66 -16.20
CA VAL A 435 -0.06 5.52 -16.63
C VAL A 435 -0.50 6.97 -16.45
N VAL A 436 -0.12 7.59 -15.33
CA VAL A 436 -0.58 8.94 -14.98
C VAL A 436 0.39 9.98 -15.53
N THR A 437 -0.11 10.94 -16.32
CA THR A 437 0.71 11.92 -17.05
C THR A 437 0.10 13.32 -17.01
N GLN A 438 0.93 14.35 -17.23
CA GLN A 438 0.48 15.70 -17.54
C GLN A 438 -0.27 15.75 -18.89
N HIS A 439 -1.08 16.79 -19.13
CA HIS A 439 -1.65 17.03 -20.47
C HIS A 439 -0.51 17.29 -21.46
N PRO A 440 -0.43 16.58 -22.61
CA PRO A 440 0.70 16.67 -23.54
C PRO A 440 1.04 18.10 -23.98
N LEU A 441 2.32 18.46 -23.88
CA LEU A 441 2.84 19.73 -24.40
C LEU A 441 3.08 19.60 -25.91
N PRO A 442 3.12 20.71 -26.69
CA PRO A 442 3.24 20.63 -28.16
C PRO A 442 4.50 19.89 -28.65
N ASN A 443 5.60 19.97 -27.91
CA ASN A 443 6.85 19.24 -28.14
C ASN A 443 6.81 17.76 -27.69
N THR A 444 5.84 17.34 -26.88
CA THR A 444 5.74 15.98 -26.31
C THR A 444 4.56 15.15 -26.85
N VAL A 445 3.77 15.66 -27.80
CA VAL A 445 2.67 14.90 -28.42
C VAL A 445 3.14 13.59 -29.09
N ALA A 446 4.29 13.61 -29.76
CA ALA A 446 4.87 12.39 -30.35
C ALA A 446 5.27 11.38 -29.28
N ASP A 447 5.90 11.85 -28.19
CA ASP A 447 6.29 11.03 -27.05
C ASP A 447 5.08 10.48 -26.27
N PHE A 448 3.97 11.20 -26.23
CA PHE A 448 2.71 10.70 -25.67
C PHE A 448 2.13 9.54 -26.49
N TRP A 449 2.11 9.63 -27.83
CA TRP A 449 1.63 8.51 -28.64
C TRP A 449 2.59 7.32 -28.64
N ARG A 450 3.90 7.56 -28.50
CA ARG A 450 4.89 6.51 -28.21
C ARG A 450 4.58 5.83 -26.86
N LEU A 451 4.30 6.59 -25.80
CA LEU A 451 3.92 6.07 -24.47
C LEU A 451 2.69 5.15 -24.57
N VAL A 452 1.63 5.59 -25.25
CA VAL A 452 0.40 4.80 -25.46
C VAL A 452 0.70 3.48 -26.19
N PHE A 453 1.56 3.51 -27.22
CA PHE A 453 1.89 2.31 -28.01
C PHE A 453 2.84 1.36 -27.26
N ASP A 454 3.97 1.86 -26.75
CA ASP A 454 5.04 1.06 -26.14
C ASP A 454 4.54 0.34 -24.87
N TYR A 455 3.70 0.98 -24.04
CA TYR A 455 3.22 0.42 -22.77
C TYR A 455 1.92 -0.41 -22.86
N ASN A 456 1.41 -0.66 -24.07
CA ASN A 456 0.15 -1.37 -24.33
C ASN A 456 -1.08 -0.72 -23.67
N CYS A 457 -1.23 0.60 -23.86
CA CYS A 457 -2.38 1.31 -23.30
C CYS A 457 -3.62 1.15 -24.21
N SER A 458 -4.64 0.45 -23.72
CA SER A 458 -5.91 0.24 -24.43
C SER A 458 -6.88 1.41 -24.28
N SER A 459 -6.66 2.26 -23.26
CA SER A 459 -7.54 3.38 -22.92
C SER A 459 -6.76 4.64 -22.53
N VAL A 460 -7.31 5.80 -22.86
CA VAL A 460 -6.81 7.12 -22.50
C VAL A 460 -7.97 7.94 -21.91
N VAL A 461 -7.82 8.39 -20.66
CA VAL A 461 -8.81 9.19 -19.94
C VAL A 461 -8.30 10.62 -19.77
N MET A 462 -9.05 11.59 -20.30
CA MET A 462 -8.75 13.01 -20.27
C MET A 462 -9.74 13.73 -19.35
N LEU A 463 -9.25 14.33 -18.27
CA LEU A 463 -10.06 14.93 -17.18
C LEU A 463 -10.03 16.46 -17.17
N ASN A 464 -9.74 17.07 -18.32
CA ASN A 464 -9.71 18.50 -18.53
C ASN A 464 -10.36 18.89 -19.87
N GLU A 465 -10.83 20.13 -19.92
CA GLU A 465 -11.21 20.80 -21.17
C GLU A 465 -9.94 21.20 -21.96
N MET A 466 -10.12 21.61 -23.23
CA MET A 466 -9.03 22.17 -24.02
C MET A 466 -8.90 23.67 -23.73
N ASP A 467 -7.68 24.13 -23.49
CA ASP A 467 -7.39 25.53 -23.15
C ASP A 467 -6.07 25.94 -23.80
N THR A 468 -6.12 26.91 -24.73
CA THR A 468 -4.95 27.41 -25.44
C THR A 468 -4.02 28.26 -24.57
N ALA A 469 -4.55 28.98 -23.57
CA ALA A 469 -3.75 29.76 -22.63
C ALA A 469 -2.95 28.86 -21.67
N GLN A 470 -3.49 27.69 -21.33
CA GLN A 470 -2.80 26.67 -20.53
C GLN A 470 -1.98 25.68 -21.38
N LEU A 471 -1.83 25.86 -22.70
CA LEU A 471 -1.20 24.88 -23.60
C LEU A 471 -1.82 23.46 -23.48
N CYS A 472 -3.12 23.39 -23.20
CA CYS A 472 -3.94 22.18 -23.21
C CYS A 472 -4.54 21.97 -24.61
N MET A 473 -3.66 21.82 -25.60
CA MET A 473 -4.04 21.69 -27.01
C MET A 473 -4.46 20.26 -27.38
N GLN A 474 -5.20 20.13 -28.48
CA GLN A 474 -5.58 18.86 -29.08
C GLN A 474 -4.35 18.07 -29.56
N TYR A 475 -4.30 16.78 -29.23
CA TYR A 475 -3.19 15.88 -29.59
C TYR A 475 -3.62 14.71 -30.50
N TRP A 476 -4.87 14.68 -30.96
CA TRP A 476 -5.47 13.59 -31.75
C TRP A 476 -6.05 14.08 -33.09
N PRO A 477 -6.19 13.22 -34.11
CA PRO A 477 -6.82 13.58 -35.39
C PRO A 477 -8.36 13.54 -35.31
N GLU A 478 -9.05 14.37 -36.09
CA GLU A 478 -10.53 14.41 -36.06
C GLU A 478 -11.23 13.46 -37.04
N LYS A 479 -10.68 13.26 -38.25
CA LYS A 479 -11.45 12.75 -39.41
C LYS A 479 -10.71 11.78 -40.34
N THR A 480 -9.39 11.65 -40.20
CA THR A 480 -8.52 10.81 -41.04
C THR A 480 -7.41 10.21 -40.17
N SER A 481 -6.13 10.32 -40.53
CA SER A 481 -5.00 9.92 -39.69
C SER A 481 -3.97 11.04 -39.54
N GLY A 482 -3.40 11.18 -38.35
CA GLY A 482 -2.23 12.02 -38.08
C GLY A 482 -1.01 11.17 -37.77
N CYS A 483 0.17 11.63 -38.20
CA CYS A 483 1.45 11.01 -37.82
C CYS A 483 2.12 11.86 -36.73
N TYR A 484 2.46 11.22 -35.61
CA TYR A 484 3.03 11.87 -34.42
C TYR A 484 4.37 11.21 -34.12
N GLY A 485 5.42 11.69 -34.80
CA GLY A 485 6.69 10.97 -34.88
C GLY A 485 6.50 9.63 -35.60
N PRO A 486 6.98 8.49 -35.05
CA PRO A 486 6.85 7.18 -35.69
C PRO A 486 5.46 6.57 -35.57
N ILE A 487 4.56 7.13 -34.76
CA ILE A 487 3.22 6.57 -34.53
C ILE A 487 2.21 7.21 -35.49
N GLN A 488 1.57 6.41 -36.34
CA GLN A 488 0.37 6.82 -37.07
C GLN A 488 -0.85 6.53 -36.20
N VAL A 489 -1.70 7.55 -36.03
CA VAL A 489 -2.96 7.51 -35.29
C VAL A 489 -4.09 7.78 -36.27
N GLU A 490 -5.06 6.91 -36.34
CA GLU A 490 -6.18 6.93 -37.28
C GLU A 490 -7.50 7.00 -36.53
N PHE A 491 -8.36 7.94 -36.91
CA PHE A 491 -9.69 8.11 -36.34
C PHE A 491 -10.63 7.02 -36.87
N VAL A 492 -11.23 6.24 -35.97
CA VAL A 492 -12.17 5.16 -36.31
C VAL A 492 -13.62 5.60 -36.09
N SER A 493 -13.92 6.17 -34.92
CA SER A 493 -15.28 6.61 -34.57
C SER A 493 -15.30 7.59 -33.38
N ALA A 494 -16.42 8.30 -33.22
CA ALA A 494 -16.72 9.09 -32.02
C ALA A 494 -18.19 8.96 -31.60
N ASP A 495 -18.43 9.16 -30.31
CA ASP A 495 -19.72 9.13 -29.61
C ASP A 495 -19.71 10.25 -28.54
N ILE A 496 -20.89 10.77 -28.16
CA ILE A 496 -21.03 11.82 -27.13
C ILE A 496 -22.24 11.49 -26.24
N ASP A 497 -21.98 11.31 -24.95
CA ASP A 497 -22.95 10.91 -23.92
C ASP A 497 -22.88 11.88 -22.73
N GLU A 498 -23.83 12.81 -22.68
CA GLU A 498 -23.88 13.91 -21.69
C GLU A 498 -22.54 14.65 -21.59
N ASP A 499 -21.78 14.43 -20.52
CA ASP A 499 -20.51 15.10 -20.22
C ASP A 499 -19.27 14.30 -20.70
N ILE A 500 -19.46 13.28 -21.54
CA ILE A 500 -18.41 12.35 -21.98
C ILE A 500 -18.31 12.36 -23.51
N ILE A 501 -17.17 12.77 -24.04
CA ILE A 501 -16.81 12.56 -25.45
C ILE A 501 -15.97 11.29 -25.54
N HIS A 502 -16.43 10.33 -26.31
CA HIS A 502 -15.80 9.03 -26.53
C HIS A 502 -15.28 8.96 -27.96
N ARG A 503 -14.03 8.53 -28.15
CA ARG A 503 -13.42 8.34 -29.48
C ARG A 503 -12.68 7.02 -29.53
N ILE A 504 -12.66 6.36 -30.69
CA ILE A 504 -11.85 5.17 -30.94
C ILE A 504 -10.78 5.51 -31.97
N PHE A 505 -9.54 5.16 -31.66
CA PHE A 505 -8.39 5.32 -32.55
C PHE A 505 -7.76 3.97 -32.89
N ARG A 506 -7.31 3.79 -34.13
CA ARG A 506 -6.36 2.74 -34.51
C ARG A 506 -4.96 3.37 -34.50
N ILE A 507 -4.03 2.77 -33.77
CA ILE A 507 -2.63 3.22 -33.73
C ILE A 507 -1.69 2.14 -34.22
N CYS A 508 -0.64 2.54 -34.94
CA CYS A 508 0.43 1.64 -35.38
C CYS A 508 1.77 2.37 -35.40
N ASN A 509 2.86 1.62 -35.18
CA ASN A 509 4.21 2.16 -35.22
C ASN A 509 4.83 1.91 -36.60
N MET A 510 5.00 2.99 -37.38
CA MET A 510 5.51 2.93 -38.75
C MET A 510 7.00 2.56 -38.81
N ALA A 511 7.75 2.78 -37.72
CA ALA A 511 9.13 2.32 -37.58
C ALA A 511 9.24 0.87 -37.07
N ARG A 512 8.13 0.27 -36.60
CA ARG A 512 8.06 -1.11 -36.11
C ARG A 512 6.78 -1.83 -36.61
N PRO A 513 6.58 -2.02 -37.93
CA PRO A 513 5.32 -2.54 -38.47
C PRO A 513 4.96 -3.96 -38.00
N GLN A 514 5.95 -4.76 -37.60
CA GLN A 514 5.75 -6.09 -37.04
C GLN A 514 5.04 -6.09 -35.67
N ASP A 515 5.04 -4.96 -34.95
CA ASP A 515 4.32 -4.78 -33.68
C ASP A 515 2.80 -4.67 -33.90
N GLY A 516 2.34 -4.60 -35.16
CA GLY A 516 0.92 -4.55 -35.55
C GLY A 516 0.24 -3.20 -35.28
N TYR A 517 -1.09 -3.23 -35.30
CA TYR A 517 -1.94 -2.11 -34.86
C TYR A 517 -2.61 -2.43 -33.53
N ARG A 518 -2.98 -1.38 -32.79
CA ARG A 518 -3.76 -1.48 -31.54
C ARG A 518 -4.99 -0.58 -31.64
N ILE A 519 -6.07 -0.96 -30.99
CA ILE A 519 -7.30 -0.15 -30.90
C ILE A 519 -7.34 0.50 -29.52
N VAL A 520 -7.41 1.83 -29.49
CA VAL A 520 -7.33 2.62 -28.25
C VAL A 520 -8.58 3.45 -28.08
N GLN A 521 -9.23 3.28 -26.93
CA GLN A 521 -10.33 4.12 -26.48
C GLN A 521 -9.80 5.45 -25.93
N HIS A 522 -10.47 6.55 -26.28
CA HIS A 522 -10.26 7.88 -25.69
C HIS A 522 -11.57 8.34 -25.03
N LEU A 523 -11.50 8.67 -23.74
CA LEU A 523 -12.62 9.16 -22.94
C LEU A 523 -12.26 10.55 -22.40
N GLN A 524 -12.85 11.60 -22.98
CA GLN A 524 -12.71 12.98 -22.53
C GLN A 524 -13.92 13.36 -21.68
N TYR A 525 -13.70 13.59 -20.39
CA TYR A 525 -14.72 14.01 -19.44
C TYR A 525 -14.75 15.53 -19.31
N ILE A 526 -15.75 16.17 -19.92
CA ILE A 526 -15.97 17.62 -19.85
C ILE A 526 -16.80 18.04 -18.62
N GLY A 527 -17.35 17.08 -17.87
CA GLY A 527 -18.18 17.32 -16.69
C GLY A 527 -17.42 17.78 -15.44
N TRP A 528 -16.22 18.36 -15.58
CA TRP A 528 -15.39 18.85 -14.49
C TRP A 528 -14.83 20.25 -14.82
N PRO A 529 -15.61 21.32 -14.60
CA PRO A 529 -15.21 22.69 -14.94
C PRO A 529 -13.88 23.10 -14.29
N ALA A 530 -13.05 23.87 -15.00
CA ALA A 530 -11.72 24.27 -14.51
C ALA A 530 -11.73 24.92 -13.10
N TYR A 531 -12.74 25.74 -12.82
CA TYR A 531 -12.92 26.50 -11.57
C TYR A 531 -13.48 25.69 -10.38
N ARG A 532 -13.50 24.34 -10.45
CA ARG A 532 -13.98 23.48 -9.36
C ARG A 532 -13.03 22.34 -9.03
N ASP A 533 -12.81 22.14 -7.73
CA ASP A 533 -12.09 20.99 -7.17
C ASP A 533 -12.82 19.67 -7.37
N THR A 534 -14.15 19.70 -7.57
CA THR A 534 -14.98 18.50 -7.75
C THR A 534 -15.99 18.65 -8.90
N PRO A 535 -16.27 17.58 -9.67
CA PRO A 535 -17.34 17.60 -10.67
C PRO A 535 -18.71 17.71 -10.01
N PRO A 536 -19.66 18.50 -10.57
CA PRO A 536 -21.01 18.65 -10.02
C PRO A 536 -21.81 17.33 -10.02
N SER A 537 -21.55 16.43 -10.99
CA SER A 537 -22.28 15.17 -11.14
C SER A 537 -21.42 13.95 -10.81
N LYS A 538 -21.51 13.48 -9.57
CA LYS A 538 -20.90 12.20 -9.11
C LYS A 538 -21.30 11.02 -10.01
N ARG A 539 -22.53 11.03 -10.55
CA ARG A 539 -23.04 10.01 -11.48
C ARG A 539 -22.31 10.03 -12.82
N SER A 540 -21.94 11.20 -13.33
CA SER A 540 -21.32 11.34 -14.64
C SER A 540 -19.88 10.85 -14.62
N LEU A 541 -19.09 11.19 -13.58
CA LEU A 541 -17.76 10.59 -13.40
C LEU A 541 -17.82 9.06 -13.28
N LEU A 542 -18.82 8.51 -12.57
CA LEU A 542 -19.04 7.06 -12.48
C LEU A 542 -19.52 6.40 -13.79
N LYS A 543 -20.04 7.16 -14.78
CA LYS A 543 -20.23 6.63 -16.15
C LYS A 543 -18.88 6.39 -16.84
N VAL A 544 -17.89 7.27 -16.64
CA VAL A 544 -16.55 7.13 -17.23
C VAL A 544 -15.88 5.84 -16.74
N VAL A 545 -15.90 5.60 -15.43
CA VAL A 545 -15.36 4.37 -14.82
C VAL A 545 -16.03 3.13 -15.41
N ARG A 546 -17.37 3.11 -15.52
CA ARG A 546 -18.10 1.97 -16.10
C ARG A 546 -17.86 1.76 -17.59
N ARG A 547 -17.63 2.83 -18.37
CA ARG A 547 -17.23 2.73 -19.79
C ARG A 547 -15.82 2.14 -19.91
N LEU A 548 -14.93 2.42 -18.95
CA LEU A 548 -13.59 1.85 -18.86
C LEU A 548 -13.60 0.37 -18.44
N GLU A 549 -14.29 0.03 -17.34
CA GLU A 549 -14.48 -1.36 -16.85
C GLU A 549 -14.96 -2.26 -18.01
N LYS A 550 -16.06 -1.86 -18.67
CA LYS A 550 -16.63 -2.61 -19.80
C LYS A 550 -15.69 -2.69 -21.01
N TRP A 551 -14.87 -1.67 -21.28
CA TRP A 551 -13.90 -1.73 -22.37
C TRP A 551 -12.80 -2.74 -22.05
N GLN A 552 -12.29 -2.75 -20.82
CA GLN A 552 -11.27 -3.72 -20.38
C GLN A 552 -11.81 -5.17 -20.36
N GLU A 553 -13.07 -5.38 -19.95
CA GLU A 553 -13.77 -6.69 -20.07
C GLU A 553 -13.86 -7.19 -21.53
N GLN A 554 -13.93 -6.29 -22.50
CA GLN A 554 -14.12 -6.60 -23.93
C GLN A 554 -12.82 -6.56 -24.74
N TYR A 555 -11.68 -6.22 -24.11
CA TYR A 555 -10.42 -6.02 -24.80
C TYR A 555 -9.63 -7.34 -24.96
N ASP A 556 -9.85 -8.00 -26.10
CA ASP A 556 -9.21 -9.27 -26.52
C ASP A 556 -7.66 -9.25 -26.41
N GLY A 557 -7.05 -8.06 -26.51
CA GLY A 557 -5.62 -7.82 -26.35
C GLY A 557 -5.11 -7.80 -24.91
N ARG A 558 -5.27 -8.90 -24.15
CA ARG A 558 -4.64 -9.24 -22.85
C ARG A 558 -3.94 -8.08 -22.11
N GLU A 559 -4.58 -7.60 -21.03
CA GLU A 559 -4.01 -6.63 -20.07
C GLU A 559 -3.58 -5.29 -20.72
N GLY A 560 -4.57 -4.56 -21.21
CA GLY A 560 -4.43 -3.19 -21.68
C GLY A 560 -4.42 -2.17 -20.53
N ARG A 561 -3.42 -1.27 -20.52
CA ARG A 561 -3.27 -0.20 -19.52
C ARG A 561 -4.17 1.00 -19.79
N THR A 562 -4.43 1.78 -18.74
CA THR A 562 -5.16 3.05 -18.84
C THR A 562 -4.22 4.24 -18.63
N VAL A 563 -4.01 5.06 -19.66
CA VAL A 563 -3.42 6.39 -19.48
C VAL A 563 -4.46 7.30 -18.84
N VAL A 564 -4.10 8.01 -17.76
CA VAL A 564 -4.98 8.99 -17.11
C VAL A 564 -4.26 10.33 -17.06
N HIS A 565 -4.88 11.38 -17.60
CA HIS A 565 -4.30 12.71 -17.56
C HIS A 565 -5.30 13.82 -17.22
N CYS A 566 -4.74 14.86 -16.62
CA CYS A 566 -5.29 16.18 -16.44
C CYS A 566 -4.14 17.18 -16.62
N LEU A 567 -4.35 18.49 -16.41
CA LEU A 567 -3.32 19.53 -16.57
C LEU A 567 -1.91 19.07 -16.12
N ASN A 568 -1.74 18.77 -14.82
CA ASN A 568 -0.47 18.38 -14.20
C ASN A 568 -0.33 16.89 -13.84
N GLY A 569 -1.25 16.01 -14.30
CA GLY A 569 -1.20 14.57 -13.95
C GLY A 569 -1.27 14.28 -12.44
N GLY A 570 -2.06 15.07 -11.71
CA GLY A 570 -2.14 15.05 -10.25
C GLY A 570 -3.56 14.97 -9.72
N GLY A 571 -4.05 16.04 -9.10
CA GLY A 571 -5.32 16.09 -8.35
C GLY A 571 -6.51 15.35 -9.00
N ARG A 572 -6.87 15.70 -10.25
CA ARG A 572 -8.00 15.04 -10.95
C ARG A 572 -7.68 13.61 -11.36
N SER A 573 -6.47 13.37 -11.87
CA SER A 573 -6.02 12.03 -12.33
C SER A 573 -5.99 11.04 -11.18
N GLY A 574 -5.43 11.43 -10.04
CA GLY A 574 -5.42 10.61 -8.82
C GLY A 574 -6.80 10.43 -8.20
N THR A 575 -7.71 11.41 -8.33
CA THR A 575 -9.11 11.21 -7.93
C THR A 575 -9.78 10.13 -8.79
N PHE A 576 -9.54 10.12 -10.10
CA PHE A 576 -10.07 9.08 -10.99
C PHE A 576 -9.44 7.70 -10.71
N CYS A 577 -8.11 7.62 -10.57
CA CYS A 577 -7.42 6.37 -10.25
C CYS A 577 -7.88 5.81 -8.90
N ALA A 578 -7.99 6.65 -7.86
CA ALA A 578 -8.48 6.24 -6.56
C ALA A 578 -9.92 5.72 -6.61
N ILE A 579 -10.81 6.35 -7.38
CA ILE A 579 -12.19 5.84 -7.56
C ILE A 579 -12.18 4.48 -8.27
N CYS A 580 -11.31 4.26 -9.26
CA CYS A 580 -11.18 2.96 -9.93
C CYS A 580 -10.70 1.88 -8.94
N SER A 581 -9.61 2.11 -8.22
CA SER A 581 -9.09 1.18 -7.20
C SER A 581 -10.09 0.93 -6.06
N VAL A 582 -10.89 1.93 -5.65
CA VAL A 582 -11.98 1.73 -4.68
C VAL A 582 -13.10 0.87 -5.27
N CYS A 583 -13.45 1.04 -6.56
CA CYS A 583 -14.43 0.19 -7.22
C CYS A 583 -13.94 -1.26 -7.37
N GLU A 584 -12.64 -1.50 -7.59
CA GLU A 584 -12.03 -2.83 -7.54
C GLU A 584 -12.05 -3.43 -6.12
N MET A 585 -11.67 -2.66 -5.10
CA MET A 585 -11.66 -3.12 -3.69
C MET A 585 -13.05 -3.50 -3.18
N ILE A 586 -14.08 -2.72 -3.54
CA ILE A 586 -15.49 -3.06 -3.30
C ILE A 586 -15.86 -4.37 -4.01
N GLN A 587 -15.36 -4.60 -5.23
CA GLN A 587 -15.66 -5.78 -6.04
C GLN A 587 -15.00 -7.07 -5.52
N GLN A 588 -13.76 -6.99 -5.05
CA GLN A 588 -12.98 -8.15 -4.63
C GLN A 588 -13.10 -8.43 -3.13
N GLN A 589 -13.02 -7.40 -2.28
CA GLN A 589 -12.86 -7.55 -0.82
C GLN A 589 -14.08 -7.10 -0.01
N ASN A 590 -15.10 -6.48 -0.63
CA ASN A 590 -16.28 -5.93 0.05
C ASN A 590 -15.94 -4.91 1.18
N ILE A 591 -14.79 -4.24 1.02
CA ILE A 591 -14.21 -3.26 1.94
C ILE A 591 -13.96 -1.94 1.18
N ILE A 592 -13.88 -0.83 1.91
CA ILE A 592 -13.50 0.50 1.40
C ILE A 592 -12.40 1.06 2.30
N ASP A 593 -11.18 1.23 1.78
CA ASP A 593 -10.11 2.00 2.42
C ASP A 593 -9.59 3.10 1.45
N VAL A 594 -10.24 4.26 1.51
CA VAL A 594 -9.90 5.42 0.68
C VAL A 594 -8.51 5.98 1.06
N PHE A 595 -8.17 5.96 2.34
CA PHE A 595 -6.90 6.49 2.84
C PHE A 595 -5.72 5.68 2.32
N HIS A 596 -5.78 4.35 2.45
CA HIS A 596 -4.75 3.43 1.97
C HIS A 596 -4.53 3.58 0.46
N ILE A 597 -5.61 3.60 -0.34
CA ILE A 597 -5.52 3.79 -1.79
C ILE A 597 -4.87 5.14 -2.17
N VAL A 598 -5.30 6.26 -1.55
CA VAL A 598 -4.71 7.57 -1.86
C VAL A 598 -3.26 7.65 -1.39
N LYS A 599 -2.90 7.03 -0.27
CA LYS A 599 -1.51 6.94 0.21
C LYS A 599 -0.63 6.13 -0.76
N THR A 600 -1.09 4.98 -1.22
CA THR A 600 -0.37 4.15 -2.21
C THR A 600 -0.15 4.90 -3.52
N LEU A 601 -1.13 5.67 -4.00
CA LEU A 601 -0.94 6.55 -5.17
C LEU A 601 0.08 7.67 -4.89
N ARG A 602 0.07 8.26 -3.69
CA ARG A 602 1.04 9.31 -3.30
C ARG A 602 2.46 8.82 -3.09
N ASN A 603 2.65 7.54 -2.73
CA ASN A 603 3.96 6.88 -2.67
C ASN A 603 4.68 6.85 -4.05
N ASN A 604 3.92 6.90 -5.16
CA ASN A 604 4.46 6.91 -6.53
C ASN A 604 4.47 8.31 -7.17
N LYS A 605 3.57 9.22 -6.76
CA LYS A 605 3.59 10.65 -7.15
C LYS A 605 2.91 11.52 -6.08
N SER A 606 3.66 12.43 -5.46
CA SER A 606 3.22 13.16 -4.26
C SER A 606 1.94 14.00 -4.43
N ASN A 607 1.70 14.58 -5.61
CA ASN A 607 0.52 15.41 -5.89
C ASN A 607 -0.71 14.61 -6.37
N MET A 608 -0.87 13.37 -5.89
CA MET A 608 -2.09 12.58 -6.14
C MET A 608 -3.18 12.96 -5.13
N VAL A 609 -4.35 13.37 -5.63
CA VAL A 609 -5.47 13.95 -4.84
C VAL A 609 -5.00 15.17 -4.02
N GLU A 610 -4.80 16.29 -4.71
CA GLU A 610 -4.23 17.55 -4.17
C GLU A 610 -5.15 18.25 -3.17
N THR A 611 -6.47 18.15 -3.33
CA THR A 611 -7.46 18.95 -2.59
C THR A 611 -8.42 18.10 -1.76
N LEU A 612 -8.82 18.62 -0.59
CA LEU A 612 -9.75 17.97 0.34
C LEU A 612 -11.17 17.89 -0.25
N CYS A 613 -11.49 16.76 -0.90
CA CYS A 613 -12.73 16.59 -1.66
C CYS A 613 -13.78 15.70 -0.95
N VAL A 614 -14.12 16.04 0.30
CA VAL A 614 -15.04 15.31 1.21
C VAL A 614 -16.26 14.71 0.50
N ASN A 615 -16.86 15.47 -0.42
CA ASN A 615 -18.13 15.12 -1.04
C ASN A 615 -18.10 14.01 -2.10
N LEU A 616 -16.95 13.59 -2.66
CA LEU A 616 -16.99 12.75 -3.87
C LEU A 616 -17.37 11.28 -3.66
N MET A 617 -16.70 10.59 -2.74
CA MET A 617 -16.75 9.11 -2.64
C MET A 617 -18.13 8.55 -2.24
N ALA A 618 -18.86 9.26 -1.37
CA ALA A 618 -19.69 8.55 -0.41
C ALA A 618 -21.15 8.26 -0.81
N SER A 619 -21.86 9.25 -1.36
CA SER A 619 -23.33 9.26 -1.28
C SER A 619 -24.05 8.23 -2.15
N ARG A 620 -23.34 7.54 -3.07
CA ARG A 620 -23.98 6.65 -4.08
C ARG A 620 -23.21 5.41 -4.51
N LEU A 621 -21.97 5.14 -4.06
CA LEU A 621 -21.32 3.85 -4.36
C LEU A 621 -22.16 2.68 -3.80
N CYS A 622 -22.41 2.69 -2.50
CA CYS A 622 -23.26 1.70 -1.81
C CYS A 622 -24.68 1.65 -2.41
N GLY A 623 -25.39 2.78 -2.52
CA GLY A 623 -26.76 2.85 -3.07
C GLY A 623 -26.93 2.59 -4.58
N CYS A 624 -25.85 2.33 -5.31
CA CYS A 624 -25.87 1.75 -6.65
C CYS A 624 -25.50 0.26 -6.65
N TRP A 625 -24.75 -0.21 -5.65
CA TRP A 625 -24.38 -1.60 -5.42
C TRP A 625 -25.50 -2.42 -4.77
N GLU A 626 -26.22 -1.86 -3.79
CA GLU A 626 -27.46 -2.44 -3.21
C GLU A 626 -28.45 -2.89 -4.31
N ARG A 627 -28.52 -2.14 -5.42
CA ARG A 627 -29.34 -2.49 -6.59
C ARG A 627 -28.73 -3.54 -7.51
N ARG A 628 -27.41 -3.71 -7.55
CA ARG A 628 -26.73 -4.75 -8.37
C ARG A 628 -27.07 -6.16 -7.88
N LEU A 629 -27.20 -6.33 -6.56
CA LEU A 629 -27.70 -7.57 -5.93
C LEU A 629 -29.20 -7.83 -6.18
N GLY A 630 -29.97 -6.79 -6.50
CA GLY A 630 -31.42 -6.86 -6.71
C GLY A 630 -31.89 -6.77 -8.16
N SER A 631 -31.01 -6.82 -9.16
CA SER A 631 -31.37 -6.57 -10.56
C SER A 631 -30.77 -7.54 -11.58
N THR A 632 -30.69 -8.83 -11.25
CA THR A 632 -30.42 -9.94 -12.18
C THR A 632 -31.69 -10.55 -12.78
N SER A 633 -32.65 -9.71 -13.21
CA SER A 633 -33.88 -10.17 -13.88
C SER A 633 -34.67 -9.07 -14.61
N GLN A 634 -34.11 -8.50 -15.69
CA GLN A 634 -34.94 -7.90 -16.75
C GLN A 634 -34.21 -7.78 -18.10
N TRP A 635 -34.53 -8.70 -19.00
CA TRP A 635 -34.51 -8.57 -20.47
C TRP A 635 -35.69 -9.38 -21.02
N ASP A 636 -36.12 -9.08 -22.24
CA ASP A 636 -37.47 -9.36 -22.73
C ASP A 636 -37.83 -10.84 -22.91
N GLY A 637 -39.11 -11.17 -22.75
CA GLY A 637 -39.66 -12.50 -23.01
C GLY A 637 -41.17 -12.55 -22.82
N ASP A 638 -41.90 -12.86 -23.89
CA ASP A 638 -43.36 -12.98 -23.88
C ASP A 638 -43.84 -14.29 -23.23
N VAL A 639 -45.11 -14.26 -22.81
CA VAL A 639 -45.93 -15.33 -22.20
C VAL A 639 -45.53 -16.78 -22.53
N SER A 640 -45.07 -17.56 -21.52
CA SER A 640 -45.72 -18.84 -21.11
C SER A 640 -45.00 -19.54 -19.93
N ALA A 641 -45.76 -20.36 -19.20
CA ALA A 641 -45.34 -21.27 -18.12
C ALA A 641 -45.81 -22.71 -18.50
N PRO A 642 -45.32 -23.84 -17.93
CA PRO A 642 -45.23 -24.05 -16.46
C PRO A 642 -44.15 -25.06 -15.94
N GLN A 643 -44.30 -25.43 -14.65
CA GLN A 643 -43.84 -26.66 -13.95
C GLN A 643 -42.41 -26.78 -13.35
N GLN A 644 -42.35 -26.50 -12.04
CA GLN A 644 -41.73 -27.26 -10.93
C GLN A 644 -40.59 -28.28 -11.21
N ASN A 645 -39.42 -28.11 -10.57
CA ASN A 645 -39.04 -28.93 -9.39
C ASN A 645 -37.78 -28.47 -8.61
N GLU A 646 -37.87 -28.65 -7.29
CA GLU A 646 -36.86 -29.03 -6.27
C GLU A 646 -35.48 -28.32 -6.07
N TRP A 647 -35.49 -27.41 -5.09
CA TRP A 647 -34.48 -26.95 -4.11
C TRP A 647 -33.05 -27.53 -4.02
N SER A 648 -32.06 -26.62 -3.92
CA SER A 648 -30.90 -26.74 -3.01
C SER A 648 -30.41 -25.35 -2.57
N HIS A 649 -30.14 -25.11 -1.28
CA HIS A 649 -29.92 -23.77 -0.69
C HIS A 649 -28.54 -23.58 -0.02
N PRO A 650 -27.93 -22.39 -0.19
CA PRO A 650 -27.12 -21.71 0.83
C PRO A 650 -28.00 -20.85 1.79
N PRO A 651 -27.49 -20.41 2.96
CA PRO A 651 -28.34 -19.92 4.05
C PRO A 651 -28.81 -18.45 3.92
N LEU A 652 -30.13 -18.24 3.84
CA LEU A 652 -30.79 -16.92 3.81
C LEU A 652 -30.95 -16.27 5.22
N ALA A 653 -29.97 -16.45 6.10
CA ALA A 653 -30.05 -16.12 7.53
C ALA A 653 -29.86 -14.63 7.89
N CYS A 654 -30.36 -13.69 7.07
CA CYS A 654 -30.29 -12.24 7.35
C CYS A 654 -31.52 -11.43 6.93
N ILE A 655 -32.40 -11.94 6.06
CA ILE A 655 -33.40 -11.11 5.35
C ILE A 655 -34.74 -10.97 6.12
N TRP A 656 -35.05 -11.88 7.05
CA TRP A 656 -36.34 -11.88 7.76
C TRP A 656 -36.43 -10.91 8.96
N SER A 657 -35.31 -10.37 9.44
CA SER A 657 -35.29 -9.51 10.65
C SER A 657 -35.65 -8.04 10.38
N LEU A 658 -35.68 -7.59 9.12
CA LEU A 658 -35.87 -6.17 8.76
C LEU A 658 -37.28 -5.81 8.29
N LEU A 659 -38.11 -6.80 7.91
CA LEU A 659 -39.46 -6.55 7.37
C LEU A 659 -40.55 -6.31 8.44
N LEU A 660 -40.19 -6.28 9.72
CA LEU A 660 -41.13 -6.08 10.84
C LEU A 660 -41.13 -4.66 11.45
N LEU A 661 -40.25 -3.76 11.01
CA LEU A 661 -40.16 -2.39 11.54
C LEU A 661 -40.82 -1.31 10.66
N ASP A 662 -41.15 -1.61 9.40
CA ASP A 662 -41.63 -0.61 8.42
C ASP A 662 -43.18 -0.46 8.38
N ARG A 663 -43.89 -0.81 9.47
CA ARG A 663 -45.37 -0.76 9.52
C ARG A 663 -46.03 -0.30 10.84
N GLN A 664 -45.31 0.40 11.72
CA GLN A 664 -45.92 1.05 12.91
C GLN A 664 -45.48 2.51 13.08
N ALA A 665 -45.91 3.39 12.17
CA ALA A 665 -45.68 4.85 12.29
C ALA A 665 -46.82 5.75 11.76
N ILE A 666 -48.03 5.24 11.53
CA ILE A 666 -49.17 6.04 11.02
C ILE A 666 -50.47 5.79 11.80
N SER A 667 -50.99 6.87 12.39
CA SER A 667 -52.37 7.09 12.87
C SER A 667 -52.94 6.24 14.03
N THR A 668 -52.99 6.85 15.22
CA THR A 668 -54.24 6.94 16.03
C THR A 668 -54.25 8.23 16.86
N LYS A 669 -55.39 8.59 17.49
CA LYS A 669 -55.67 9.92 18.11
C LYS A 669 -56.07 9.82 19.59
N LEU A 670 -56.21 11.00 20.24
CA LEU A 670 -56.91 11.32 21.50
C LEU A 670 -56.09 11.12 22.80
N SER A 671 -56.20 11.96 23.85
CA SER A 671 -56.85 13.29 23.99
C SER A 671 -56.49 13.99 25.33
N HIS A 672 -56.82 15.29 25.43
CA HIS A 672 -56.83 16.17 26.64
C HIS A 672 -55.47 16.49 27.31
N GLY A 673 -55.14 17.75 27.67
CA GLY A 673 -55.76 19.03 27.29
C GLY A 673 -55.31 20.25 28.15
N ALA A 674 -55.43 21.47 27.57
CA ALA A 674 -55.52 22.78 28.26
C ALA A 674 -54.24 23.25 29.02
N ILE A 675 -53.94 24.52 29.43
CA ILE A 675 -54.37 25.94 29.25
C ILE A 675 -53.03 26.76 29.37
N MET A 676 -52.62 27.87 28.72
CA MET A 676 -53.06 28.83 27.67
C MET A 676 -51.79 29.24 26.84
N GLY A 677 -51.68 30.29 26.00
CA GLY A 677 -52.63 31.28 25.47
C GLY A 677 -51.98 32.61 25.02
N PHE A 678 -52.45 33.14 23.88
CA PHE A 678 -52.24 34.47 23.27
C PHE A 678 -50.83 34.89 22.75
N PRO A 679 -50.76 35.81 21.74
CA PRO A 679 -49.61 35.94 20.83
C PRO A 679 -49.08 37.38 20.66
N LEU A 680 -48.19 37.62 19.68
CA LEU A 680 -48.30 38.71 18.68
C LEU A 680 -47.19 38.66 17.59
N ASN A 681 -47.58 39.07 16.37
CA ASN A 681 -46.93 39.97 15.38
C ASN A 681 -45.48 40.47 15.62
N SER A 682 -44.69 40.86 14.61
CA SER A 682 -44.76 40.82 13.12
C SER A 682 -43.40 41.33 12.55
N THR A 683 -43.28 41.63 11.24
CA THR A 683 -42.41 42.69 10.63
C THR A 683 -40.95 42.83 11.09
N GLU A 684 -39.92 42.99 10.27
CA GLU A 684 -39.64 43.00 8.84
C GLU A 684 -38.12 43.30 8.73
N THR A 685 -37.58 43.43 7.52
CA THR A 685 -36.27 44.02 7.15
C THR A 685 -35.64 45.03 8.14
N ASP A 686 -34.31 45.08 8.32
CA ASP A 686 -33.49 45.86 7.38
C ASP A 686 -31.99 45.48 7.24
N ILE A 687 -31.34 46.10 6.24
CA ILE A 687 -29.93 45.93 5.86
C ILE A 687 -29.07 47.06 6.45
N PHE A 688 -27.90 46.75 6.99
CA PHE A 688 -26.81 47.74 7.09
C PHE A 688 -25.41 47.15 6.88
N THR A 689 -24.65 47.79 5.98
CA THR A 689 -23.22 47.55 5.77
C THR A 689 -22.39 48.58 6.51
N SER A 690 -21.33 48.18 7.21
CA SER A 690 -20.20 49.07 7.49
C SER A 690 -18.88 48.29 7.64
N THR A 691 -17.80 48.93 7.21
CA THR A 691 -16.43 48.44 7.34
C THR A 691 -15.82 48.89 8.66
N GLY A 692 -15.12 47.99 9.38
CA GLY A 692 -14.39 48.34 10.60
C GLY A 692 -13.10 47.54 10.74
N HIS A 693 -11.95 48.20 10.54
CA HIS A 693 -10.66 47.67 11.00
C HIS A 693 -10.59 47.82 12.53
N MET A 694 -10.30 46.72 13.24
CA MET A 694 -9.83 46.77 14.63
C MET A 694 -8.54 45.96 14.76
N THR A 695 -7.48 46.64 15.14
CA THR A 695 -6.31 46.02 15.76
C THR A 695 -6.68 45.55 17.17
N LEU A 696 -6.22 44.35 17.55
CA LEU A 696 -6.36 43.84 18.91
C LEU A 696 -4.98 43.52 19.50
N HIS A 697 -4.79 43.91 20.76
CA HIS A 697 -3.55 43.78 21.50
C HIS A 697 -3.29 42.34 21.95
N GLU A 698 -2.01 42.02 22.19
CA GLU A 698 -1.61 40.83 22.95
C GLU A 698 -2.37 40.76 24.28
N THR A 699 -2.94 39.59 24.58
CA THR A 699 -3.54 39.31 25.89
C THR A 699 -2.94 38.02 26.43
N LYS A 700 -2.35 38.07 27.63
CA LYS A 700 -1.72 36.90 28.26
C LYS A 700 -2.80 35.87 28.64
N VAL A 701 -2.61 34.62 28.23
CA VAL A 701 -3.42 33.49 28.68
C VAL A 701 -2.74 32.85 29.90
N SER A 702 -3.29 33.08 31.09
CA SER A 702 -2.96 32.28 32.29
C SER A 702 -3.64 30.91 32.19
N THR A 703 -2.95 29.85 32.63
CA THR A 703 -3.41 28.47 32.39
C THR A 703 -3.93 27.84 33.68
N LEU A 704 -5.24 27.58 33.74
CA LEU A 704 -5.86 26.82 34.81
C LEU A 704 -5.60 25.32 34.64
N PHE A 705 -4.98 24.71 35.65
CA PHE A 705 -4.81 23.26 35.74
C PHE A 705 -5.63 22.71 36.90
N ALA A 706 -6.36 21.61 36.64
CA ALA A 706 -7.02 20.81 37.65
C ALA A 706 -6.35 19.44 37.72
N ALA A 707 -5.75 19.11 38.87
CA ALA A 707 -5.21 17.79 39.15
C ALA A 707 -6.23 16.98 39.96
N SER A 708 -6.48 15.74 39.54
CA SER A 708 -7.29 14.77 40.28
C SER A 708 -6.39 13.62 40.72
N ALA A 709 -6.44 13.27 42.00
CA ALA A 709 -5.75 12.13 42.57
C ALA A 709 -6.70 11.37 43.50
N VAL A 710 -6.67 10.04 43.44
CA VAL A 710 -7.50 9.17 44.28
C VAL A 710 -6.62 8.63 45.40
N ASN A 711 -6.97 8.96 46.64
CA ASN A 711 -6.36 8.38 47.83
C ASN A 711 -6.98 6.99 48.09
N PRO A 712 -6.28 5.98 48.67
CA PRO A 712 -6.78 4.60 48.79
C PRO A 712 -8.13 4.40 49.51
N ASN A 713 -8.62 5.42 50.23
CA ASN A 713 -9.91 5.42 50.91
C ASN A 713 -11.07 6.02 50.08
N GLY A 714 -10.90 6.20 48.76
CA GLY A 714 -12.01 6.47 47.82
C GLY A 714 -12.59 7.88 47.79
N LEU A 715 -11.99 8.85 48.49
CA LEU A 715 -12.40 10.26 48.47
C LEU A 715 -11.58 11.08 47.47
N HIS A 716 -12.25 11.71 46.51
CA HIS A 716 -11.66 12.70 45.62
C HIS A 716 -11.45 14.04 46.34
N VAL A 717 -10.25 14.60 46.23
CA VAL A 717 -9.93 15.96 46.67
C VAL A 717 -9.43 16.75 45.46
N TYR A 718 -10.09 17.86 45.16
CA TYR A 718 -9.74 18.73 44.04
C TYR A 718 -8.89 19.90 44.54
N SER A 719 -7.77 20.15 43.85
CA SER A 719 -6.93 21.33 44.06
C SER A 719 -6.97 22.22 42.82
N LEU A 720 -7.23 23.51 43.03
CA LEU A 720 -7.23 24.54 42.00
C LEU A 720 -6.10 25.53 42.30
N GLY A 721 -5.16 25.65 41.36
CA GLY A 721 -4.04 26.59 41.41
C GLY A 721 -3.98 27.43 40.14
N VAL A 722 -3.44 28.64 40.27
CA VAL A 722 -3.27 29.59 39.15
C VAL A 722 -1.78 29.90 38.96
N ARG A 723 -1.35 30.01 37.71
CA ARG A 723 -0.04 30.53 37.27
C ARG A 723 -0.21 31.45 36.08
#